data_AF-G7SF03-F1
#
_entry.id   AF-G7SF03-F1
#
_cell.length_a   1.000
_cell.length_b   1.000
_cell.length_c   1.000
_cell.angle_alpha   90.00
_cell.angle_beta   90.00
_cell.angle_gamma   90.00
#
_symmetry.space_group_name_H-M   'P 1'
#
loop_
_entity.id
_entity.type
_entity.pdbx_description
1 polymer ?
#
loop_
_entity_poly.entity_id
_entity_poly.type
_entity_poly.pdbx_seq_one_letter_code
_entity_poly.pdbx_strand_id
1 'polypeptide(L)'
;MKGKFVLVSTIILAVFMIWLGVSQKETMLVHYYPSVTALSVSEDVTYSDVRQRLEEYSQQTDSVIARRVIEPSKSGGRTFSYDNFSQSPLPRGLEEFQASEKVESALLTKYFIFQGKATVEELRSLLVSLGFDEVQIRKPSTIATLLAFLTQGGQFLAILIFLITYMALVVIANVRQLRTAGIRLIAGDSRWHLFLLSLQENAKEIALTIPFAVLPAVGLACLIGLDGYSVYYLVAALVGYHFLLGLIVLFFAATFTLAIRTYHFLPLLKGKMPLQGILTIMVMGQMLALLVVSFGVAQTVYYSGIWQEYQVGAQQWENEGDYYSLAWNISADGRSGLNSPENWYPLLKQALEEDGALFVKSNLNAYLMGSQLEDGTRLDSYHPAGNTLYVSPNYLQIQDVDLAEGEVALPLQEGEFQLLLPEKLRPESDAYLHLYQDYINRMVRPANQARSATIEGKVAYLKDGQKQFIYNHRSGQHVQYLTDPILVVLAPSSLGKESADFWLNEVDSGILFKNRDKLLRELKARNLFQFVNEVKSSSSLFTELLDRIRIETISTSMGAILGIVTSIVLFNTMNLLYFEEFKREIFIKEIAGMDFLGIHKKYLTLQLLSLLLALGASMVVTGHIFMSSISFALFMVNALYLLRWQARKEGAWNIRILKGA
;
A
#
# COMPACT_ATOMS: atom_id res chain seq x y z
N MET A 1 25.31 19.38 -11.28
CA MET A 1 24.74 18.53 -10.20
C MET A 1 23.23 18.46 -10.31
N LYS A 2 22.52 19.60 -10.35
CA LYS A 2 21.06 19.69 -10.56
C LYS A 2 20.55 18.89 -11.79
N GLY A 3 21.03 19.15 -13.01
CA GLY A 3 20.60 18.38 -14.19
C GLY A 3 20.85 16.86 -14.12
N LYS A 4 21.96 16.42 -13.50
CA LYS A 4 22.22 14.99 -13.25
C LYS A 4 21.20 14.39 -12.28
N PHE A 5 20.83 15.14 -11.24
CA PHE A 5 19.82 14.73 -10.28
C PHE A 5 18.43 14.60 -10.94
N VAL A 6 18.02 15.59 -11.75
CA VAL A 6 16.74 15.51 -12.49
C VAL A 6 16.72 14.23 -13.34
N LEU A 7 17.80 13.96 -14.10
CA LEU A 7 17.89 12.76 -14.92
C LEU A 7 17.72 11.48 -14.09
N VAL A 8 18.48 11.32 -13.01
CA VAL A 8 18.45 10.12 -12.15
C VAL A 8 17.07 9.95 -11.50
N SER A 9 16.50 11.02 -10.92
CA SER A 9 15.19 10.97 -10.28
C SER A 9 14.06 10.64 -11.27
N THR A 10 14.13 11.16 -12.50
CA THR A 10 13.19 10.84 -13.57
C THR A 10 13.31 9.37 -14.01
N ILE A 11 14.52 8.83 -14.12
CA ILE A 11 14.73 7.41 -14.45
C ILE A 11 14.13 6.51 -13.37
N ILE A 12 14.36 6.82 -12.09
CA ILE A 12 13.81 6.04 -10.97
C ILE A 12 12.28 6.05 -11.01
N LEU A 13 11.67 7.23 -11.20
CA LEU A 13 10.21 7.34 -11.32
C LEU A 13 9.68 6.57 -12.54
N ALA A 14 10.38 6.62 -13.68
CA ALA A 14 9.99 5.90 -14.88
C ALA A 14 10.03 4.38 -14.69
N VAL A 15 11.12 3.85 -14.12
CA VAL A 15 11.24 2.42 -13.80
C VAL A 15 10.13 1.98 -12.86
N PHE A 16 9.84 2.80 -11.85
CA PHE A 16 8.75 2.55 -10.92
C PHE A 16 7.39 2.48 -11.63
N MET A 17 7.06 3.45 -12.48
CA MET A 17 5.79 3.47 -13.23
C MET A 17 5.67 2.29 -14.20
N ILE A 18 6.77 1.87 -14.82
CA ILE A 18 6.81 0.66 -15.67
C ILE A 18 6.53 -0.59 -14.81
N TRP A 19 7.21 -0.72 -13.68
CA TRP A 19 6.98 -1.84 -12.75
C TRP A 19 5.53 -1.89 -12.26
N LEU A 20 4.93 -0.74 -11.94
CA LEU A 20 3.52 -0.63 -11.56
C LEU A 20 2.59 -1.11 -12.69
N GLY A 21 2.87 -0.70 -13.93
CA GLY A 21 2.13 -1.14 -15.13
C GLY A 21 2.19 -2.66 -15.36
N VAL A 22 3.35 -3.27 -15.13
CA VAL A 22 3.54 -4.72 -15.28
C VAL A 22 2.88 -5.48 -14.12
N SER A 23 3.12 -5.06 -12.88
CA SER A 23 2.72 -5.80 -11.68
C SER A 23 1.24 -5.65 -11.32
N GLN A 24 0.60 -4.54 -11.72
CA GLN A 24 -0.77 -4.23 -11.31
C GLN A 24 -1.75 -4.08 -12.49
N LYS A 25 -1.42 -4.64 -13.67
CA LYS A 25 -2.21 -4.54 -14.90
C LYS A 25 -3.73 -4.70 -14.68
N GLU A 26 -4.14 -5.70 -13.91
CA GLU A 26 -5.56 -5.98 -13.64
C GLU A 26 -6.21 -5.00 -12.65
N THR A 27 -5.48 -4.58 -11.62
CA THR A 27 -5.96 -3.56 -10.67
C THR A 27 -6.13 -2.22 -11.39
N MET A 28 -5.18 -1.92 -12.28
CA MET A 28 -5.16 -0.75 -13.13
C MET A 28 -6.40 -0.63 -14.03
N LEU A 29 -6.85 -1.72 -14.66
CA LEU A 29 -8.04 -1.70 -15.52
C LEU A 29 -9.28 -1.14 -14.81
N VAL A 30 -9.46 -1.50 -13.53
CA VAL A 30 -10.58 -1.00 -12.71
C VAL A 30 -10.47 0.50 -12.42
N HIS A 31 -9.27 1.07 -12.43
CA HIS A 31 -9.04 2.50 -12.20
C HIS A 31 -8.99 3.35 -13.49
N TYR A 32 -8.89 2.70 -14.65
CA TYR A 32 -8.68 3.37 -15.95
C TYR A 32 -9.91 3.43 -16.82
N TYR A 33 -10.73 2.37 -16.84
CA TYR A 33 -11.90 2.32 -17.70
C TYR A 33 -13.17 2.74 -16.95
N PRO A 34 -14.01 3.57 -17.58
CA PRO A 34 -15.36 3.79 -17.09
C PRO A 34 -16.13 2.47 -17.02
N SER A 35 -16.87 2.25 -15.93
CA SER A 35 -17.55 0.98 -15.72
C SER A 35 -18.83 1.11 -14.90
N VAL A 36 -19.78 0.20 -15.14
CA VAL A 36 -20.94 -0.02 -14.28
C VAL A 36 -20.78 -1.37 -13.60
N THR A 37 -20.90 -1.41 -12.27
CA THR A 37 -20.88 -2.65 -11.48
C THR A 37 -22.32 -3.03 -11.13
N ALA A 38 -22.76 -4.20 -11.58
CA ALA A 38 -24.04 -4.79 -11.24
C ALA A 38 -23.93 -5.60 -9.95
N LEU A 39 -24.78 -5.29 -8.96
CA LEU A 39 -24.80 -5.94 -7.64
C LEU A 39 -26.04 -6.78 -7.43
N SER A 40 -27.16 -6.43 -8.04
CA SER A 40 -28.38 -7.25 -8.06
C SER A 40 -29.04 -7.22 -9.44
N VAL A 41 -29.84 -8.25 -9.71
CA VAL A 41 -30.61 -8.42 -10.93
C VAL A 41 -31.86 -9.24 -10.60
N SER A 42 -32.99 -8.90 -11.23
CA SER A 42 -34.24 -9.65 -11.08
C SER A 42 -34.11 -11.08 -11.63
N GLU A 43 -34.85 -12.02 -11.04
CA GLU A 43 -34.77 -13.46 -11.37
C GLU A 43 -35.23 -13.78 -12.80
N ASP A 44 -36.03 -12.92 -13.43
CA ASP A 44 -36.56 -13.07 -14.77
C ASP A 44 -35.60 -12.63 -15.89
N VAL A 45 -34.48 -11.99 -15.55
CA VAL A 45 -33.54 -11.45 -16.53
C VAL A 45 -32.64 -12.55 -17.10
N THR A 46 -32.72 -12.75 -18.42
CA THR A 46 -31.87 -13.73 -19.12
C THR A 46 -30.62 -13.09 -19.71
N TYR A 47 -29.55 -13.88 -19.83
CA TYR A 47 -28.31 -13.41 -20.47
C TYR A 47 -28.51 -13.08 -21.95
N SER A 48 -29.35 -13.81 -22.67
CA SER A 48 -29.68 -13.52 -24.06
C SER A 48 -30.27 -12.13 -24.24
N ASP A 49 -31.20 -11.73 -23.36
CA ASP A 49 -31.85 -10.42 -23.43
C ASP A 49 -30.85 -9.29 -23.18
N VAL A 50 -29.98 -9.47 -22.17
CA VAL A 50 -28.92 -8.51 -21.85
C VAL A 50 -27.92 -8.39 -22.99
N ARG A 51 -27.49 -9.52 -23.58
CA ARG A 51 -26.53 -9.54 -24.68
C ARG A 51 -27.06 -8.78 -25.89
N GLN A 52 -28.28 -9.09 -26.34
CA GLN A 52 -28.88 -8.43 -27.49
C GLN A 52 -28.94 -6.91 -27.30
N ARG A 53 -29.39 -6.46 -26.13
CA ARG A 53 -29.57 -5.04 -25.83
C ARG A 53 -28.24 -4.28 -25.73
N LEU A 54 -27.20 -4.91 -25.19
CA LEU A 54 -25.86 -4.34 -25.15
C LEU A 54 -25.19 -4.29 -26.53
N GLU A 55 -25.44 -5.29 -27.39
CA GLU A 55 -24.97 -5.29 -28.79
C GLU A 55 -25.64 -4.17 -29.60
N GLU A 56 -26.95 -3.99 -29.48
CA GLU A 56 -27.69 -2.88 -30.09
C GLU A 56 -27.16 -1.52 -29.62
N TYR A 57 -26.99 -1.34 -28.31
CA TYR A 57 -26.49 -0.09 -27.73
C TYR A 57 -25.03 0.20 -28.14
N SER A 58 -24.17 -0.82 -28.16
CA SER A 58 -22.78 -0.72 -28.63
C SER A 58 -22.71 -0.24 -30.08
N GLN A 59 -23.57 -0.76 -30.96
CA GLN A 59 -23.65 -0.32 -32.35
C GLN A 59 -24.17 1.11 -32.50
N GLN A 60 -25.23 1.47 -31.76
CA GLN A 60 -25.82 2.82 -31.80
C GLN A 60 -24.82 3.91 -31.35
N THR A 61 -23.99 3.58 -30.37
CA THR A 61 -23.02 4.51 -29.78
C THR A 61 -21.62 4.40 -30.39
N ASP A 62 -21.41 3.51 -31.35
CA ASP A 62 -20.10 3.21 -31.94
C ASP A 62 -19.04 2.99 -30.85
N SER A 63 -19.35 2.10 -29.90
CA SER A 63 -18.58 1.91 -28.67
C SER A 63 -18.23 0.46 -28.39
N VAL A 64 -17.02 0.23 -27.87
CA VAL A 64 -16.56 -1.09 -27.42
C VAL A 64 -17.00 -1.27 -25.98
N ILE A 65 -18.00 -2.13 -25.77
CA ILE A 65 -18.55 -2.47 -24.46
C ILE A 65 -18.35 -3.95 -24.24
N ALA A 66 -17.84 -4.32 -23.06
CA ALA A 66 -17.71 -5.72 -22.69
C ALA A 66 -18.01 -5.90 -21.21
N ARG A 67 -18.53 -7.07 -20.84
CA ARG A 67 -18.56 -7.48 -19.44
C ARG A 67 -17.31 -8.26 -19.08
N ARG A 68 -16.86 -8.12 -17.85
CA ARG A 68 -15.78 -8.95 -17.32
C ARG A 68 -16.31 -10.32 -16.93
N VAL A 69 -15.67 -11.35 -17.45
CA VAL A 69 -15.85 -12.74 -17.05
C VAL A 69 -14.62 -13.13 -16.23
N ILE A 70 -14.85 -13.79 -15.10
CA ILE A 70 -13.77 -14.24 -14.24
C ILE A 70 -13.86 -15.75 -14.12
N GLU A 71 -12.78 -16.41 -14.48
CA GLU A 71 -12.65 -17.86 -14.35
C GLU A 71 -11.45 -18.17 -13.45
N PRO A 72 -11.60 -19.11 -12.49
CA PRO A 72 -10.47 -19.74 -11.86
C PRO A 72 -9.53 -20.38 -12.90
N SER A 73 -8.32 -19.84 -13.02
CA SER A 73 -7.31 -20.29 -13.99
C SER A 73 -6.72 -21.64 -13.60
N LYS A 74 -6.32 -22.44 -14.60
CA LYS A 74 -5.49 -23.66 -14.43
C LYS A 74 -4.18 -23.39 -13.66
N SER A 75 -3.62 -22.19 -13.78
CA SER A 75 -2.40 -21.78 -13.06
C SER A 75 -2.63 -21.32 -11.62
N GLY A 76 -3.87 -21.42 -11.10
CA GLY A 76 -4.21 -21.05 -9.72
C GLY A 76 -4.48 -19.56 -9.51
N GLY A 77 -4.35 -18.71 -10.52
CA GLY A 77 -4.78 -17.31 -10.46
C GLY A 77 -6.22 -17.10 -10.94
N ARG A 78 -6.57 -15.83 -11.16
CA ARG A 78 -7.78 -15.43 -11.88
C ARG A 78 -7.43 -15.20 -13.34
N THR A 79 -8.18 -15.77 -14.26
CA THR A 79 -8.16 -15.34 -15.65
C THR A 79 -9.30 -14.36 -15.86
N PHE A 80 -8.93 -13.13 -16.22
CA PHE A 80 -9.88 -12.10 -16.61
C PHE A 80 -10.03 -12.14 -18.12
N SER A 81 -11.22 -12.50 -18.55
CA SER A 81 -11.62 -12.44 -19.95
C SER A 81 -12.79 -11.50 -20.09
N TYR A 82 -13.05 -11.05 -21.31
CA TYR A 82 -14.05 -10.04 -21.58
C TYR A 82 -14.99 -10.53 -22.68
N ASP A 83 -16.26 -10.61 -22.33
CA ASP A 83 -17.34 -10.95 -23.26
C ASP A 83 -17.76 -9.67 -23.97
N ASN A 84 -17.26 -9.54 -25.20
CA ASN A 84 -17.37 -8.35 -26.05
C ASN A 84 -18.74 -8.28 -26.71
N PHE A 85 -19.43 -7.15 -26.51
CA PHE A 85 -20.73 -6.86 -27.11
C PHE A 85 -20.62 -5.95 -28.34
N SER A 86 -19.41 -5.69 -28.82
CA SER A 86 -19.17 -4.81 -29.96
C SER A 86 -18.60 -5.55 -31.17
N GLN A 87 -18.77 -4.97 -32.36
CA GLN A 87 -18.17 -5.51 -33.59
C GLN A 87 -16.67 -5.22 -33.70
N SER A 88 -16.18 -4.23 -32.95
CA SER A 88 -14.76 -3.89 -32.90
C SER A 88 -14.03 -4.79 -31.89
N PRO A 89 -12.74 -5.13 -32.15
CA PRO A 89 -11.97 -5.94 -31.23
C PRO A 89 -11.69 -5.18 -29.93
N LEU A 90 -11.49 -5.93 -28.85
CA LEU A 90 -11.05 -5.39 -27.58
C LEU A 90 -9.68 -4.69 -27.72
N PRO A 91 -9.38 -3.69 -26.87
CA PRO A 91 -8.06 -3.10 -26.77
C PRO A 91 -6.95 -4.15 -26.59
N ARG A 92 -5.78 -3.87 -27.18
CA ARG A 92 -4.61 -4.76 -27.11
C ARG A 92 -4.25 -5.08 -25.66
N GLY A 93 -4.07 -6.36 -25.37
CA GLY A 93 -3.67 -6.86 -24.06
C GLY A 93 -4.84 -7.31 -23.18
N LEU A 94 -6.09 -7.18 -23.63
CA LEU A 94 -7.26 -7.81 -23.02
C LEU A 94 -7.55 -9.16 -23.68
N GLU A 95 -7.94 -10.15 -22.88
CA GLU A 95 -8.31 -11.47 -23.37
C GLU A 95 -9.82 -11.53 -23.67
N GLU A 96 -10.19 -11.95 -24.88
CA GLU A 96 -11.59 -12.12 -25.25
C GLU A 96 -12.12 -13.45 -24.69
N PHE A 97 -13.32 -13.39 -24.12
CA PHE A 97 -13.96 -14.57 -23.57
C PHE A 97 -14.44 -15.49 -24.70
N GLN A 98 -13.92 -16.72 -24.73
CA GLN A 98 -14.40 -17.77 -25.61
C GLN A 98 -15.51 -18.53 -24.89
N ALA A 99 -16.74 -18.45 -25.41
CA ALA A 99 -17.89 -19.11 -24.81
C ALA A 99 -17.61 -20.61 -24.58
N SER A 100 -17.51 -21.04 -23.33
CA SER A 100 -17.50 -22.46 -22.99
C SER A 100 -18.94 -22.95 -22.77
N GLU A 101 -19.22 -24.20 -23.13
CA GLU A 101 -20.55 -24.86 -23.17
C GLU A 101 -21.42 -24.74 -21.90
N LYS A 102 -20.97 -24.09 -20.83
CA LYS A 102 -21.69 -23.98 -19.55
C LYS A 102 -21.58 -22.63 -18.81
N VAL A 103 -21.17 -21.53 -19.45
CA VAL A 103 -21.17 -20.19 -18.79
C VAL A 103 -22.40 -19.39 -19.24
N GLU A 104 -23.57 -19.98 -19.09
CA GLU A 104 -24.77 -19.17 -18.84
C GLU A 104 -24.77 -18.76 -17.36
N SER A 105 -25.03 -17.46 -17.13
CA SER A 105 -25.43 -16.83 -15.87
C SER A 105 -24.39 -16.58 -14.76
N ALA A 106 -23.62 -15.51 -14.93
CA ALA A 106 -23.47 -14.51 -13.87
C ALA A 106 -23.60 -13.11 -14.50
N LEU A 107 -24.76 -12.49 -14.35
CA LEU A 107 -25.02 -11.11 -14.81
C LEU A 107 -24.41 -10.07 -13.86
N LEU A 108 -24.19 -10.47 -12.60
CA LEU A 108 -23.61 -9.62 -11.56
C LEU A 108 -22.09 -9.50 -11.74
N THR A 109 -21.67 -8.54 -12.55
CA THR A 109 -20.27 -8.27 -12.83
C THR A 109 -20.05 -6.79 -13.19
N LYS A 110 -18.84 -6.46 -13.62
CA LYS A 110 -18.49 -5.15 -14.15
C LYS A 110 -18.65 -5.12 -15.67
N TYR A 111 -19.37 -4.12 -16.15
CA TYR A 111 -19.53 -3.77 -17.55
C TYR A 111 -18.65 -2.56 -17.84
N PHE A 112 -17.70 -2.71 -18.76
CA PHE A 112 -16.70 -1.71 -19.10
C PHE A 112 -17.02 -1.05 -20.43
N ILE A 113 -16.73 0.25 -20.51
CA ILE A 113 -16.69 1.01 -21.76
C ILE A 113 -15.22 1.21 -22.12
N PHE A 114 -14.75 0.51 -23.13
CA PHE A 114 -13.35 0.54 -23.53
C PHE A 114 -13.04 1.66 -24.53
N GLN A 115 -13.96 1.90 -25.48
CA GLN A 115 -13.81 2.91 -26.54
C GLN A 115 -15.19 3.41 -26.98
N GLY A 116 -15.24 4.56 -27.67
CA GLY A 116 -16.45 5.10 -28.30
C GLY A 116 -17.13 6.24 -27.54
N LYS A 117 -18.40 6.49 -27.86
CA LYS A 117 -19.20 7.63 -27.37
C LYS A 117 -20.14 7.28 -26.21
N ALA A 118 -20.31 5.99 -25.88
CA ALA A 118 -21.15 5.54 -24.78
C ALA A 118 -20.74 6.21 -23.46
N THR A 119 -21.72 6.64 -22.68
CA THR A 119 -21.48 7.21 -21.34
C THR A 119 -21.83 6.20 -20.26
N VAL A 120 -21.18 6.31 -19.10
CA VAL A 120 -21.46 5.42 -17.96
C VAL A 120 -22.88 5.62 -17.44
N GLU A 121 -23.41 6.83 -17.53
CA GLU A 121 -24.80 7.16 -17.19
C GLU A 121 -25.81 6.42 -18.07
N GLU A 122 -25.58 6.41 -19.38
CA GLU A 122 -26.44 5.72 -20.33
C GLU A 122 -26.34 4.20 -20.16
N LEU A 123 -25.13 3.65 -20.02
CA LEU A 123 -24.94 2.23 -19.76
C LEU A 123 -25.61 1.80 -18.46
N ARG A 124 -25.51 2.61 -17.40
CA ARG A 124 -26.22 2.38 -16.13
C ARG A 124 -27.73 2.35 -16.35
N SER A 125 -28.27 3.34 -17.06
CA SER A 125 -29.71 3.46 -17.31
C SER A 125 -30.22 2.28 -18.14
N LEU A 126 -29.43 1.81 -19.11
CA LEU A 126 -29.71 0.61 -19.88
C LEU A 126 -29.77 -0.62 -18.99
N LEU A 127 -28.76 -0.87 -18.15
CA LEU A 127 -28.78 -2.01 -17.23
C LEU A 127 -29.97 -1.94 -16.27
N VAL A 128 -30.29 -0.77 -15.70
CA VAL A 128 -31.49 -0.63 -14.85
C VAL A 128 -32.77 -0.97 -15.61
N SER A 129 -32.89 -0.53 -16.87
CA SER A 129 -34.05 -0.86 -17.71
C SER A 129 -34.18 -2.35 -18.04
N LEU A 130 -33.10 -3.11 -17.92
CA LEU A 130 -33.07 -4.56 -18.12
C LEU A 130 -33.37 -5.35 -16.85
N GLY A 131 -33.67 -4.69 -15.72
CA GLY A 131 -33.99 -5.34 -14.44
C GLY A 131 -32.80 -5.47 -13.48
N PHE A 132 -31.79 -4.61 -13.60
CA PHE A 132 -30.72 -4.51 -12.60
C PHE A 132 -31.06 -3.44 -11.55
N ASP A 133 -31.35 -3.84 -10.31
CA ASP A 133 -31.81 -2.90 -9.28
C ASP A 133 -30.66 -2.10 -8.65
N GLU A 134 -29.59 -2.78 -8.24
CA GLU A 134 -28.42 -2.15 -7.61
C GLU A 134 -27.24 -2.09 -8.58
N VAL A 135 -26.95 -0.88 -9.05
CA VAL A 135 -25.82 -0.60 -9.96
C VAL A 135 -24.97 0.56 -9.47
N GLN A 136 -23.64 0.37 -9.48
CA GLN A 136 -22.67 1.39 -9.10
C GLN A 136 -21.85 1.86 -10.30
N ILE A 137 -21.75 3.17 -10.47
CA ILE A 137 -20.94 3.77 -11.54
C ILE A 137 -19.51 4.05 -11.06
N ARG A 138 -18.54 3.90 -11.95
CA ARG A 138 -17.18 4.40 -11.75
C ARG A 138 -16.77 5.27 -12.93
N LYS A 139 -16.31 6.48 -12.61
CA LYS A 139 -15.67 7.41 -13.55
C LYS A 139 -14.20 7.55 -13.20
N PRO A 140 -13.28 7.15 -14.09
CA PRO A 140 -11.85 7.32 -13.84
C PRO A 140 -11.47 8.80 -13.87
N SER A 141 -10.54 9.21 -13.00
CA SER A 141 -9.94 10.55 -13.00
C SER A 141 -8.43 10.40 -13.03
N THR A 142 -7.78 10.94 -14.04
CA THR A 142 -6.32 10.81 -14.21
C THR A 142 -5.56 11.25 -12.96
N ILE A 143 -5.96 12.40 -12.38
CA ILE A 143 -5.30 12.95 -11.19
C ILE A 143 -5.56 12.07 -9.96
N ALA A 144 -6.82 11.68 -9.73
CA ALA A 144 -7.17 10.86 -8.57
C ALA A 144 -6.50 9.48 -8.65
N THR A 145 -6.42 8.89 -9.84
CA THR A 145 -5.78 7.61 -10.08
C THR A 145 -4.26 7.70 -9.92
N LEU A 146 -3.61 8.74 -10.47
CA LEU A 146 -2.18 8.98 -10.24
C LEU A 146 -1.88 9.18 -8.75
N LEU A 147 -2.70 9.97 -8.05
CA LEU A 147 -2.55 10.14 -6.60
C LEU A 147 -2.70 8.79 -5.91
N ALA A 148 -3.75 8.03 -6.19
CA ALA A 148 -3.97 6.73 -5.57
C ALA A 148 -2.78 5.78 -5.73
N PHE A 149 -2.08 5.78 -6.87
CA PHE A 149 -0.88 4.97 -7.06
C PHE A 149 0.36 5.57 -6.37
N LEU A 150 0.62 6.86 -6.57
CA LEU A 150 1.84 7.52 -6.06
C LEU A 150 1.79 7.75 -4.53
N THR A 151 0.59 7.74 -3.92
CA THR A 151 0.42 7.86 -2.47
C THR A 151 0.42 6.52 -1.73
N GLN A 152 0.55 5.38 -2.44
CA GLN A 152 0.63 4.07 -1.80
C GLN A 152 2.06 3.75 -1.35
N GLY A 153 2.18 3.29 -0.10
CA GLY A 153 3.44 2.80 0.47
C GLY A 153 4.57 3.85 0.53
N GLY A 154 5.82 3.37 0.47
CA GLY A 154 7.02 4.22 0.56
C GLY A 154 7.26 5.18 -0.64
N GLN A 155 6.47 5.08 -1.71
CA GLN A 155 6.71 5.79 -2.98
C GLN A 155 6.43 7.29 -2.87
N PHE A 156 5.37 7.66 -2.14
CA PHE A 156 5.05 9.05 -1.82
C PHE A 156 6.24 9.76 -1.18
N LEU A 157 6.87 9.07 -0.24
CA LEU A 157 8.02 9.56 0.49
C LEU A 157 9.20 9.81 -0.46
N ALA A 158 9.45 8.89 -1.39
CA ALA A 158 10.51 9.03 -2.38
C ALA A 158 10.31 10.27 -3.29
N ILE A 159 9.08 10.49 -3.79
CA ILE A 159 8.76 11.66 -4.62
C ILE A 159 8.96 12.95 -3.82
N LEU A 160 8.46 12.98 -2.58
CA LEU A 160 8.60 14.13 -1.70
C LEU A 160 10.08 14.46 -1.44
N ILE A 161 10.90 13.43 -1.18
CA ILE A 161 12.35 13.58 -1.02
C ILE A 161 12.99 14.11 -2.30
N PHE A 162 12.59 13.62 -3.47
CA PHE A 162 13.13 14.14 -4.73
C PHE A 162 12.84 15.62 -4.93
N LEU A 163 11.60 16.05 -4.66
CA LEU A 163 11.19 17.45 -4.77
C LEU A 163 11.96 18.35 -3.78
N ILE A 164 12.10 17.93 -2.52
CA ILE A 164 12.86 18.67 -1.50
C ILE A 164 14.35 18.77 -1.88
N THR A 165 14.92 17.68 -2.40
CA THR A 165 16.32 17.66 -2.85
C THR A 165 16.53 18.61 -4.03
N TYR A 166 15.62 18.56 -5.00
CA TYR A 166 15.68 19.44 -6.16
C TYR A 166 15.56 20.91 -5.76
N MET A 167 14.62 21.23 -4.86
CA MET A 167 14.49 22.56 -4.25
C MET A 167 15.83 23.03 -3.66
N ALA A 168 16.49 22.21 -2.84
CA ALA A 168 17.78 22.57 -2.24
C ALA A 168 18.84 22.86 -3.32
N LEU A 169 18.89 22.04 -4.37
CA LEU A 169 19.82 22.23 -5.49
C LEU A 169 19.55 23.50 -6.31
N VAL A 170 18.28 23.87 -6.51
CA VAL A 170 17.87 25.13 -7.15
C VAL A 170 18.33 26.32 -6.30
N VAL A 171 18.12 26.27 -4.98
CA VAL A 171 18.58 27.32 -4.05
C VAL A 171 20.10 27.48 -4.11
N ILE A 172 20.86 26.37 -4.03
CA ILE A 172 22.33 26.40 -4.15
C ILE A 172 22.76 27.05 -5.46
N ALA A 173 22.11 26.69 -6.58
CA ALA A 173 22.45 27.21 -7.90
C ALA A 173 22.23 28.73 -7.98
N ASN A 174 21.06 29.20 -7.52
CA ASN A 174 20.71 30.62 -7.54
C ASN A 174 21.68 31.45 -6.68
N VAL A 175 22.08 30.94 -5.51
CA VAL A 175 23.03 31.62 -4.62
C VAL A 175 24.41 31.73 -5.25
N ARG A 176 24.89 30.68 -5.93
CA ARG A 176 26.17 30.73 -6.66
C ARG A 176 26.14 31.71 -7.83
N GLN A 177 25.01 31.86 -8.49
CA GLN A 177 24.84 32.78 -9.62
C GLN A 177 24.62 34.24 -9.19
N LEU A 178 24.45 34.51 -7.88
CA LEU A 178 24.12 35.84 -7.37
C LEU A 178 25.12 36.92 -7.77
N ARG A 179 26.42 36.66 -7.57
CA ARG A 179 27.47 37.63 -7.89
C ARG A 179 27.45 37.98 -9.37
N THR A 180 27.22 36.98 -10.23
CA THR A 180 27.10 37.16 -11.68
C THR A 180 25.84 37.96 -12.03
N ALA A 181 24.70 37.67 -11.40
CA ALA A 181 23.46 38.44 -11.59
C ALA A 181 23.63 39.90 -11.15
N GLY A 182 24.34 40.14 -10.05
CA GLY A 182 24.73 41.48 -9.59
C GLY A 182 25.55 42.23 -10.64
N ILE A 183 26.60 41.61 -11.19
CA ILE A 183 27.45 42.18 -12.25
C ILE A 183 26.63 42.51 -13.51
N ARG A 184 25.73 41.61 -13.92
CA ARG A 184 24.87 41.80 -15.11
C ARG A 184 23.88 42.95 -14.94
N LEU A 185 23.32 43.13 -13.75
CA LEU A 185 22.50 44.32 -13.43
C LEU A 185 23.29 45.62 -13.61
N ILE A 186 24.59 45.64 -13.27
CA ILE A 186 25.46 46.81 -13.52
C ILE A 186 25.67 47.03 -15.01
N ALA A 187 25.87 45.94 -15.74
CA ALA A 187 26.06 45.97 -17.18
C ALA A 187 24.80 46.39 -17.96
N GLY A 188 23.67 46.61 -17.28
CA GLY A 188 22.43 47.12 -17.86
C GLY A 188 21.33 46.08 -18.07
N ASP A 189 21.55 44.82 -17.67
CA ASP A 189 20.52 43.79 -17.80
C ASP A 189 19.30 44.09 -16.92
N SER A 190 18.10 43.92 -17.47
CA SER A 190 16.87 44.06 -16.69
C SER A 190 16.66 42.88 -15.74
N ARG A 191 15.99 43.13 -14.61
CA ARG A 191 15.61 42.07 -13.65
C ARG A 191 14.72 41.00 -14.30
N TRP A 192 13.90 41.39 -15.26
CA TRP A 192 13.04 40.48 -16.03
C TRP A 192 13.86 39.59 -16.96
N HIS A 193 14.93 40.13 -17.55
CA HIS A 193 15.88 39.35 -18.32
C HIS A 193 16.57 38.29 -17.46
N LEU A 194 17.00 38.64 -16.25
CA LEU A 194 17.62 37.68 -15.31
C LEU A 194 16.64 36.59 -14.83
N PHE A 195 15.38 36.95 -14.58
CA PHE A 195 14.32 35.99 -14.28
C PHE A 195 14.15 34.99 -15.43
N LEU A 196 13.98 35.49 -16.66
CA LEU A 196 13.84 34.65 -17.85
C LEU A 196 15.06 33.78 -18.09
N LEU A 197 16.26 34.31 -17.91
CA LEU A 197 17.48 33.57 -18.08
C LEU A 197 17.54 32.38 -17.12
N SER A 198 17.24 32.61 -15.84
CA SER A 198 17.15 31.53 -14.85
C SER A 198 16.11 30.48 -15.27
N LEU A 199 14.91 30.90 -15.68
CA LEU A 199 13.89 29.97 -16.15
C LEU A 199 14.37 29.17 -17.36
N GLN A 200 15.03 29.82 -18.33
CA GLN A 200 15.53 29.17 -19.55
C GLN A 200 16.64 28.17 -19.25
N GLU A 201 17.61 28.51 -18.41
CA GLU A 201 18.69 27.60 -18.02
C GLU A 201 18.13 26.35 -17.32
N ASN A 202 17.21 26.54 -16.37
CA ASN A 202 16.55 25.44 -15.67
C ASN A 202 15.64 24.62 -16.59
N ALA A 203 14.88 25.27 -17.47
CA ALA A 203 14.00 24.61 -18.44
C ALA A 203 14.80 23.77 -19.42
N LYS A 204 15.98 24.23 -19.86
CA LYS A 204 16.90 23.43 -20.68
C LYS A 204 17.37 22.17 -19.95
N GLU A 205 17.72 22.29 -18.66
CA GLU A 205 18.13 21.12 -17.86
C GLU A 205 17.00 20.10 -17.71
N ILE A 206 15.76 20.55 -17.49
CA ILE A 206 14.56 19.70 -17.42
C ILE A 206 14.22 19.12 -18.81
N ALA A 207 14.33 19.90 -19.88
CA ALA A 207 14.03 19.43 -21.23
C ALA A 207 15.04 18.39 -21.71
N LEU A 208 16.32 18.52 -21.31
CA LEU A 208 17.37 17.57 -21.66
C LEU A 208 17.08 16.16 -21.09
N THR A 209 16.29 16.02 -20.03
CA THR A 209 15.96 14.70 -19.49
C THR A 209 14.91 13.95 -20.32
N ILE A 210 14.16 14.64 -21.18
CA ILE A 210 13.16 14.02 -22.06
C ILE A 210 13.80 12.95 -22.98
N PRO A 211 14.83 13.27 -23.81
CA PRO A 211 15.43 12.27 -24.70
C PRO A 211 16.20 11.16 -23.98
N PHE A 212 16.70 11.41 -22.76
CA PHE A 212 17.54 10.44 -22.03
C PHE A 212 16.82 9.61 -20.98
N ALA A 213 15.59 9.97 -20.60
CA ALA A 213 14.81 9.22 -19.62
C ALA A 213 13.37 8.96 -20.07
N VAL A 214 12.65 9.97 -20.55
CA VAL A 214 11.24 9.82 -20.92
C VAL A 214 11.08 8.99 -22.20
N LEU A 215 11.79 9.32 -23.28
CA LEU A 215 11.71 8.56 -24.53
C LEU A 215 12.16 7.10 -24.38
N PRO A 216 13.30 6.79 -23.71
CA PRO A 216 13.69 5.41 -23.45
C PRO A 216 12.68 4.65 -22.58
N ALA A 217 12.06 5.31 -21.59
CA ALA A 217 11.05 4.67 -20.75
C ALA A 217 9.78 4.31 -21.53
N VAL A 218 9.29 5.22 -22.37
CA VAL A 218 8.14 4.95 -23.25
C VAL A 218 8.50 3.86 -24.27
N GLY A 219 9.70 3.91 -24.86
CA GLY A 219 10.19 2.86 -25.74
C GLY A 219 10.23 1.48 -25.06
N LEU A 220 10.79 1.41 -23.84
CA LEU A 220 10.83 0.19 -23.04
C LEU A 220 9.42 -0.31 -22.71
N ALA A 221 8.51 0.57 -22.29
CA ALA A 221 7.12 0.26 -22.00
C ALA A 221 6.40 -0.36 -23.22
N CYS A 222 6.63 0.18 -24.42
CA CYS A 222 6.11 -0.39 -25.65
C CYS A 222 6.76 -1.74 -26.00
N LEU A 223 8.07 -1.90 -25.78
CA LEU A 223 8.80 -3.15 -26.06
C LEU A 223 8.35 -4.32 -25.18
N ILE A 224 8.08 -4.07 -23.90
CA ILE A 224 7.55 -5.07 -22.97
C ILE A 224 6.05 -5.33 -23.15
N GLY A 225 5.38 -4.60 -24.06
CA GLY A 225 3.98 -4.81 -24.41
C GLY A 225 2.98 -4.24 -23.42
N LEU A 226 3.32 -3.15 -22.71
CA LEU A 226 2.31 -2.43 -21.91
C LEU A 226 1.17 -1.92 -22.79
N ASP A 227 -0.04 -1.95 -22.25
CA ASP A 227 -1.22 -1.41 -22.91
C ASP A 227 -1.17 0.13 -23.00
N GLY A 228 -1.97 0.70 -23.91
CA GLY A 228 -1.95 2.14 -24.19
C GLY A 228 -2.25 3.01 -22.96
N TYR A 229 -3.04 2.54 -22.00
CA TYR A 229 -3.35 3.29 -20.79
C TYR A 229 -2.20 3.25 -19.80
N SER A 230 -1.56 2.10 -19.60
CA SER A 230 -0.34 2.04 -18.78
C SER A 230 0.75 2.99 -19.30
N VAL A 231 0.92 3.07 -20.63
CA VAL A 231 1.83 4.03 -21.26
C VAL A 231 1.35 5.48 -21.03
N TYR A 232 0.05 5.75 -21.16
CA TYR A 232 -0.52 7.07 -20.86
C TYR A 232 -0.24 7.51 -19.42
N TYR A 233 -0.47 6.65 -18.42
CA TYR A 233 -0.23 6.98 -17.01
C TYR A 233 1.26 7.10 -16.67
N LEU A 234 2.12 6.30 -17.28
CA LEU A 234 3.58 6.51 -17.23
C LEU A 234 3.93 7.93 -17.72
N VAL A 235 3.44 8.32 -18.90
CA VAL A 235 3.69 9.66 -19.46
C VAL A 235 3.09 10.75 -18.58
N ALA A 236 1.86 10.58 -18.09
CA ALA A 236 1.18 11.55 -17.24
C ALA A 236 1.91 11.74 -15.90
N ALA A 237 2.39 10.67 -15.27
CA ALA A 237 3.20 10.74 -14.06
C ALA A 237 4.52 11.49 -14.30
N LEU A 238 5.21 11.17 -15.40
CA LEU A 238 6.47 11.85 -15.75
C LEU A 238 6.24 13.33 -16.07
N VAL A 239 5.21 13.67 -16.85
CA VAL A 239 4.83 15.07 -17.13
C VAL A 239 4.46 15.81 -15.85
N GLY A 240 3.65 15.19 -14.99
CA GLY A 240 3.29 15.74 -13.69
C GLY A 240 4.51 16.01 -12.81
N TYR A 241 5.46 15.08 -12.77
CA TYR A 241 6.72 15.27 -12.06
C TYR A 241 7.55 16.44 -12.61
N HIS A 242 7.75 16.52 -13.94
CA HIS A 242 8.50 17.63 -14.55
C HIS A 242 7.79 18.97 -14.37
N PHE A 243 6.45 18.97 -14.37
CA PHE A 243 5.65 20.16 -14.07
C PHE A 243 5.89 20.64 -12.63
N LEU A 244 5.91 19.74 -11.64
CA LEU A 244 6.24 20.07 -10.25
C LEU A 244 7.66 20.63 -10.11
N LEU A 245 8.65 20.04 -10.80
CA LEU A 245 10.01 20.60 -10.85
C LEU A 245 10.03 22.01 -11.46
N GLY A 246 9.26 22.22 -12.53
CA GLY A 246 9.09 23.53 -13.16
C GLY A 246 8.46 24.57 -12.22
N LEU A 247 7.46 24.17 -11.42
CA LEU A 247 6.87 25.04 -10.39
C LEU A 247 7.89 25.44 -9.31
N ILE A 248 8.75 24.51 -8.87
CA ILE A 248 9.84 24.81 -7.93
C ILE A 248 10.78 25.86 -8.53
N VAL A 249 11.21 25.66 -9.79
CA VAL A 249 12.06 26.62 -10.49
C VAL A 249 11.39 27.99 -10.60
N LEU A 250 10.11 28.02 -10.98
CA LEU A 250 9.34 29.26 -11.12
C LEU A 250 9.26 30.02 -9.79
N PHE A 251 8.95 29.31 -8.72
CA PHE A 251 8.87 29.87 -7.37
C PHE A 251 10.21 30.46 -6.92
N PHE A 252 11.31 29.72 -7.08
CA PHE A 252 12.63 30.19 -6.67
C PHE A 252 13.20 31.29 -7.58
N ALA A 253 12.89 31.27 -8.88
CA ALA A 253 13.23 32.37 -9.77
C ALA A 253 12.48 33.65 -9.37
N ALA A 254 11.18 33.55 -9.08
CA ALA A 254 10.35 34.70 -8.71
C ALA A 254 10.79 35.31 -7.37
N THR A 255 11.02 34.48 -6.36
CA THR A 255 11.51 34.93 -5.04
C THR A 255 12.89 35.57 -5.14
N PHE A 256 13.79 35.02 -5.97
CA PHE A 256 15.11 35.58 -6.20
C PHE A 256 15.05 36.93 -6.92
N THR A 257 14.21 37.08 -7.94
CA THR A 257 14.02 38.37 -8.64
C THR A 257 13.37 39.41 -7.72
N LEU A 258 12.43 39.01 -6.87
CA LEU A 258 11.82 39.90 -5.87
C LEU A 258 12.82 40.34 -4.80
N ALA A 259 13.70 39.44 -4.36
CA ALA A 259 14.82 39.73 -3.47
C ALA A 259 15.76 40.80 -4.07
N ILE A 260 16.08 40.69 -5.36
CA ILE A 260 16.87 41.71 -6.09
C ILE A 260 16.14 43.05 -6.17
N ARG A 261 14.80 43.06 -6.28
CA ARG A 261 14.00 44.28 -6.36
C ARG A 261 13.96 45.06 -5.06
N THR A 262 13.86 44.36 -3.93
CA THR A 262 13.63 44.96 -2.61
C THR A 262 14.90 45.54 -1.97
N TYR A 263 16.09 45.07 -2.37
CA TYR A 263 17.35 45.53 -1.79
C TYR A 263 18.09 46.51 -2.72
N HIS A 264 18.60 47.61 -2.16
CA HIS A 264 19.42 48.55 -2.91
C HIS A 264 20.64 47.86 -3.54
N PHE A 265 21.07 48.38 -4.68
CA PHE A 265 22.11 47.82 -5.57
C PHE A 265 23.50 47.63 -4.93
N LEU A 266 23.90 48.50 -3.99
CA LEU A 266 25.22 48.46 -3.34
C LEU A 266 25.44 47.20 -2.46
N PRO A 267 24.47 46.75 -1.65
CA PRO A 267 24.49 45.45 -0.98
C PRO A 267 24.71 44.24 -1.90
N LEU A 268 24.01 44.18 -3.04
CA LEU A 268 24.09 43.09 -4.03
C LEU A 268 25.50 42.93 -4.62
N LEU A 269 26.15 44.06 -4.93
CA LEU A 269 27.55 44.13 -5.37
C LEU A 269 28.56 43.57 -4.35
N LYS A 270 28.20 43.64 -3.06
CA LYS A 270 28.99 43.11 -1.94
C LYS A 270 28.53 41.70 -1.51
N GLY A 271 27.63 41.07 -2.26
CA GLY A 271 27.11 39.72 -1.97
C GLY A 271 26.01 39.65 -0.91
N LYS A 272 25.48 40.78 -0.43
CA LYS A 272 24.41 40.80 0.59
C LYS A 272 23.04 40.61 -0.05
N MET A 273 22.28 39.65 0.46
CA MET A 273 20.92 39.31 0.00
C MET A 273 19.91 39.41 1.16
N PRO A 274 18.60 39.42 0.89
CA PRO A 274 17.61 38.93 1.87
C PRO A 274 17.67 37.42 1.97
N LEU A 275 18.78 36.86 2.45
CA LEU A 275 18.84 35.42 2.67
C LEU A 275 17.88 34.99 3.77
N GLN A 276 17.40 35.89 4.63
CA GLN A 276 16.47 35.57 5.72
C GLN A 276 15.21 34.82 5.26
N GLY A 277 14.56 35.22 4.16
CA GLY A 277 13.39 34.50 3.64
C GLY A 277 13.72 33.10 3.13
N ILE A 278 14.83 32.97 2.39
CA ILE A 278 15.31 31.68 1.88
C ILE A 278 15.80 30.79 3.04
N LEU A 279 16.45 31.36 4.06
CA LEU A 279 16.88 30.68 5.28
C LEU A 279 15.66 30.12 6.02
N THR A 280 14.56 30.87 6.13
CA THR A 280 13.31 30.36 6.74
C THR A 280 12.74 29.18 5.94
N ILE A 281 12.69 29.28 4.60
CA ILE A 281 12.24 28.18 3.73
C ILE A 281 13.14 26.96 3.89
N MET A 282 14.46 27.16 3.99
CA MET A 282 15.42 26.08 4.21
C MET A 282 15.24 25.42 5.57
N VAL A 283 15.00 26.18 6.64
CA VAL A 283 14.67 25.64 7.97
C VAL A 283 13.39 24.82 7.90
N MET A 284 12.35 25.30 7.24
CA MET A 284 11.12 24.53 7.02
C MET A 284 11.39 23.25 6.22
N GLY A 285 12.23 23.31 5.18
CA GLY A 285 12.65 22.15 4.40
C GLY A 285 13.44 21.13 5.23
N GLN A 286 14.28 21.57 6.16
CA GLN A 286 14.99 20.71 7.11
C GLN A 286 14.03 20.04 8.09
N MET A 287 13.03 20.77 8.61
CA MET A 287 11.99 20.21 9.46
C MET A 287 11.20 19.12 8.72
N LEU A 288 10.77 19.41 7.48
CA LEU A 288 10.06 18.46 6.64
C LEU A 288 10.92 17.22 6.32
N ALA A 289 12.22 17.42 6.03
CA ALA A 289 13.14 16.31 5.81
C ALA A 289 13.30 15.42 7.05
N LEU A 290 13.35 16.00 8.26
CA LEU A 290 13.39 15.22 9.50
C LEU A 290 12.11 14.39 9.67
N LEU A 291 10.94 14.98 9.42
CA LEU A 291 9.66 14.27 9.50
C LEU A 291 9.64 13.08 8.54
N VAL A 292 9.99 13.33 7.28
CA VAL A 292 10.05 12.32 6.22
C VAL A 292 11.03 11.20 6.58
N VAL A 293 12.24 11.52 7.03
CA VAL A 293 13.24 10.51 7.43
C VAL A 293 12.76 9.74 8.66
N SER A 294 12.21 10.41 9.66
CA SER A 294 11.72 9.74 10.88
C SER A 294 10.60 8.77 10.56
N PHE A 295 9.65 9.18 9.71
CA PHE A 295 8.58 8.32 9.24
C PHE A 295 9.12 7.14 8.43
N GLY A 296 10.04 7.39 7.51
CA GLY A 296 10.70 6.34 6.73
C GLY A 296 11.42 5.32 7.61
N VAL A 297 12.19 5.76 8.60
CA VAL A 297 12.89 4.88 9.56
C VAL A 297 11.89 4.07 10.38
N ALA A 298 10.82 4.69 10.90
CA ALA A 298 9.79 3.99 11.66
C ALA A 298 9.10 2.90 10.81
N GLN A 299 8.73 3.22 9.57
CA GLN A 299 8.17 2.27 8.62
C GLN A 299 9.15 1.14 8.28
N THR A 300 10.43 1.45 8.06
CA THR A 300 11.45 0.43 7.82
C THR A 300 11.58 -0.53 9.00
N VAL A 301 11.61 -0.04 10.24
CA VAL A 301 11.70 -0.92 11.40
C VAL A 301 10.45 -1.79 11.51
N TYR A 302 9.27 -1.20 11.34
CA TYR A 302 7.99 -1.91 11.36
C TYR A 302 7.96 -3.06 10.33
N TYR A 303 8.18 -2.75 9.05
CA TYR A 303 8.18 -3.76 7.99
C TYR A 303 9.34 -4.77 8.10
N SER A 304 10.50 -4.37 8.61
CA SER A 304 11.61 -5.31 8.85
C SER A 304 11.26 -6.34 9.93
N GLY A 305 10.59 -5.91 11.02
CA GLY A 305 10.11 -6.82 12.05
C GLY A 305 9.09 -7.81 11.52
N ILE A 306 8.13 -7.32 10.73
CA ILE A 306 7.15 -8.16 10.04
C ILE A 306 7.82 -9.14 9.08
N TRP A 307 8.79 -8.68 8.30
CA TRP A 307 9.51 -9.53 7.36
C TRP A 307 10.22 -10.67 8.08
N GLN A 308 10.81 -10.41 9.24
CA GLN A 308 11.44 -11.44 10.06
C GLN A 308 10.42 -12.48 10.56
N GLU A 309 9.24 -12.04 11.02
CA GLU A 309 8.17 -12.95 11.44
C GLU A 309 7.64 -13.79 10.29
N TYR A 310 7.42 -13.19 9.13
CA TYR A 310 6.97 -13.90 7.93
C TYR A 310 8.02 -14.87 7.38
N GLN A 311 9.32 -14.63 7.57
CA GLN A 311 10.33 -15.63 7.20
C GLN A 311 10.19 -16.92 8.01
N VAL A 312 9.79 -16.83 9.29
CA VAL A 312 9.49 -18.02 10.10
C VAL A 312 8.23 -18.73 9.57
N GLY A 313 7.19 -17.97 9.20
CA GLY A 313 6.00 -18.53 8.55
C GLY A 313 6.30 -19.19 7.20
N ALA A 314 7.23 -18.62 6.42
CA ALA A 314 7.60 -19.14 5.11
C ALA A 314 8.17 -20.56 5.16
N GLN A 315 8.99 -20.85 6.18
CA GLN A 315 9.53 -22.20 6.39
C GLN A 315 8.41 -23.21 6.69
N GLN A 316 7.39 -22.82 7.45
CA GLN A 316 6.24 -23.68 7.71
C GLN A 316 5.44 -23.89 6.43
N TRP A 317 5.10 -22.82 5.70
CA TRP A 317 4.37 -22.89 4.42
C TRP A 317 5.08 -23.71 3.33
N GLU A 318 6.40 -23.87 3.40
CA GLU A 318 7.17 -24.76 2.51
C GLU A 318 6.95 -26.25 2.84
N ASN A 319 6.69 -26.56 4.12
CA ASN A 319 6.42 -27.92 4.60
C ASN A 319 4.93 -28.29 4.54
N GLU A 320 4.03 -27.31 4.49
CA GLU A 320 2.59 -27.52 4.32
C GLU A 320 2.26 -27.95 2.88
N GLY A 321 1.41 -28.96 2.73
CA GLY A 321 1.00 -29.47 1.41
C GLY A 321 0.20 -28.47 0.57
N ASP A 322 -0.17 -28.87 -0.66
CA ASP A 322 -0.91 -28.06 -1.63
C ASP A 322 -2.36 -27.77 -1.18
N TYR A 323 -2.52 -26.76 -0.34
CA TYR A 323 -3.81 -26.20 0.06
C TYR A 323 -4.23 -25.04 -0.83
N TYR A 324 -5.54 -24.95 -1.09
CA TYR A 324 -6.13 -23.94 -1.96
C TYR A 324 -7.21 -23.15 -1.24
N SER A 325 -7.16 -21.83 -1.38
CA SER A 325 -8.17 -20.90 -0.86
C SER A 325 -9.07 -20.41 -1.97
N LEU A 326 -10.35 -20.27 -1.64
CA LEU A 326 -11.35 -19.66 -2.50
C LEU A 326 -11.39 -18.15 -2.30
N ALA A 327 -11.76 -17.41 -3.33
CA ALA A 327 -12.18 -16.02 -3.20
C ALA A 327 -13.54 -15.82 -3.86
N TRP A 328 -14.40 -15.03 -3.22
CA TRP A 328 -15.72 -14.71 -3.74
C TRP A 328 -15.66 -13.84 -5.00
N ASN A 329 -16.63 -14.05 -5.89
CA ASN A 329 -16.90 -13.16 -7.02
C ASN A 329 -17.74 -11.96 -6.56
N ILE A 330 -17.69 -10.84 -7.29
CA ILE A 330 -18.52 -9.65 -7.04
C ILE A 330 -20.03 -9.99 -7.07
N SER A 331 -20.42 -11.04 -7.80
CA SER A 331 -21.76 -11.63 -7.76
C SER A 331 -22.17 -12.21 -6.39
N ALA A 332 -21.21 -12.48 -5.50
CA ALA A 332 -21.46 -12.97 -4.16
C ALA A 332 -21.56 -11.85 -3.10
N ASP A 333 -20.94 -10.68 -3.33
CA ASP A 333 -21.13 -9.48 -2.48
C ASP A 333 -22.60 -9.01 -2.50
N GLY A 334 -23.26 -9.21 -3.64
CA GLY A 334 -24.69 -8.99 -3.84
C GLY A 334 -25.59 -10.11 -3.32
N ARG A 335 -25.25 -10.77 -2.20
CA ARG A 335 -26.03 -11.75 -1.38
C ARG A 335 -26.74 -12.93 -2.09
N SER A 336 -26.95 -12.93 -3.39
CA SER A 336 -27.76 -13.92 -4.12
C SER A 336 -27.12 -15.31 -4.15
N GLY A 337 -25.78 -15.39 -4.19
CA GLY A 337 -25.05 -16.67 -4.08
C GLY A 337 -24.88 -17.22 -2.66
N LEU A 338 -25.05 -16.36 -1.66
CA LEU A 338 -25.03 -16.72 -0.24
C LEU A 338 -26.43 -17.12 0.28
N ASN A 339 -27.49 -16.92 -0.51
CA ASN A 339 -28.87 -17.23 -0.15
C ASN A 339 -29.22 -18.73 -0.14
N SER A 340 -28.28 -19.62 -0.48
CA SER A 340 -28.47 -21.08 -0.42
C SER A 340 -27.30 -21.80 0.27
N PRO A 341 -27.06 -21.58 1.58
CA PRO A 341 -26.04 -22.28 2.37
C PRO A 341 -26.14 -23.80 2.26
N GLU A 342 -27.36 -24.32 2.17
CA GLU A 342 -27.69 -25.73 1.99
C GLU A 342 -27.04 -26.36 0.74
N ASN A 343 -26.78 -25.57 -0.31
CA ASN A 343 -26.11 -26.06 -1.53
C ASN A 343 -24.59 -26.20 -1.35
N TRP A 344 -24.00 -25.40 -0.46
CA TRP A 344 -22.57 -25.42 -0.14
C TRP A 344 -22.23 -26.49 0.90
N TYR A 345 -23.12 -26.72 1.87
CA TYR A 345 -22.85 -27.63 2.99
C TYR A 345 -22.36 -29.03 2.58
N PRO A 346 -22.93 -29.72 1.57
CA PRO A 346 -22.42 -31.02 1.14
C PRO A 346 -20.98 -30.98 0.61
N LEU A 347 -20.59 -29.91 -0.09
CA LEU A 347 -19.21 -29.71 -0.55
C LEU A 347 -18.27 -29.50 0.64
N LEU A 348 -18.65 -28.65 1.59
CA LEU A 348 -17.81 -28.31 2.75
C LEU A 348 -17.65 -29.50 3.70
N LYS A 349 -18.74 -30.25 3.93
CA LYS A 349 -18.71 -31.51 4.68
C LYS A 349 -17.71 -32.48 4.07
N GLN A 350 -17.85 -32.77 2.77
CA GLN A 350 -16.95 -33.69 2.08
C GLN A 350 -15.49 -33.20 2.11
N ALA A 351 -15.28 -31.90 1.89
CA ALA A 351 -13.95 -31.30 1.91
C ALA A 351 -13.25 -31.50 3.27
N LEU A 352 -13.92 -31.13 4.36
CA LEU A 352 -13.36 -31.11 5.71
C LEU A 352 -13.29 -32.48 6.38
N GLU A 353 -14.14 -33.43 6.01
CA GLU A 353 -14.22 -34.74 6.69
C GLU A 353 -13.60 -35.87 5.87
N GLU A 354 -13.58 -35.77 4.54
CA GLU A 354 -13.14 -36.87 3.66
C GLU A 354 -11.90 -36.48 2.84
N ASP A 355 -11.84 -35.26 2.33
CA ASP A 355 -10.79 -34.84 1.38
C ASP A 355 -9.54 -34.23 2.04
N GLY A 356 -9.52 -34.17 3.37
CA GLY A 356 -8.38 -33.67 4.13
C GLY A 356 -8.19 -32.15 4.03
N ALA A 357 -9.26 -31.39 3.77
CA ALA A 357 -9.25 -29.94 3.90
C ALA A 357 -9.09 -29.52 5.37
N LEU A 358 -8.59 -28.31 5.59
CA LEU A 358 -8.46 -27.73 6.91
C LEU A 358 -9.50 -26.63 7.11
N PHE A 359 -10.02 -26.53 8.32
CA PHE A 359 -10.63 -25.31 8.82
C PHE A 359 -9.66 -24.73 9.84
N VAL A 360 -9.29 -23.46 9.68
CA VAL A 360 -8.39 -22.71 10.57
C VAL A 360 -8.84 -21.25 10.57
N LYS A 361 -9.45 -20.81 11.67
CA LYS A 361 -9.91 -19.43 11.85
C LYS A 361 -9.31 -18.81 13.09
N SER A 362 -8.66 -17.66 12.92
CA SER A 362 -8.19 -16.80 14.01
C SER A 362 -8.96 -15.49 14.06
N ASN A 363 -8.86 -14.77 15.18
CA ASN A 363 -9.53 -13.49 15.39
C ASN A 363 -8.74 -12.28 14.86
N LEU A 364 -7.62 -12.49 14.15
CA LEU A 364 -6.70 -11.43 13.73
C LEU A 364 -7.37 -10.27 13.00
N ASN A 365 -8.33 -10.56 12.12
CA ASN A 365 -8.99 -9.54 11.31
C ASN A 365 -9.80 -8.54 12.15
N ALA A 366 -10.27 -8.92 13.34
CA ALA A 366 -10.99 -8.03 14.25
C ALA A 366 -10.08 -6.93 14.83
N TYR A 367 -8.76 -7.14 14.84
CA TYR A 367 -7.77 -6.24 15.42
C TYR A 367 -7.04 -5.38 14.37
N LEU A 368 -7.53 -5.31 13.13
CA LEU A 368 -6.89 -4.53 12.05
C LEU A 368 -6.72 -3.04 12.41
N MET A 369 -7.68 -2.47 13.13
CA MET A 369 -7.74 -1.03 13.44
C MET A 369 -7.32 -0.68 14.86
N GLY A 370 -6.93 -1.66 15.69
CA GLY A 370 -6.61 -1.42 17.09
C GLY A 370 -6.09 -2.65 17.83
N SER A 371 -5.47 -2.43 18.99
CA SER A 371 -4.94 -3.51 19.84
C SER A 371 -5.97 -4.14 20.77
N GLN A 372 -7.20 -3.61 20.78
CA GLN A 372 -8.33 -4.10 21.57
C GLN A 372 -9.65 -3.82 20.84
N LEU A 373 -10.66 -4.63 21.10
CA LEU A 373 -12.04 -4.43 20.65
C LEU A 373 -12.77 -3.39 21.52
N GLU A 374 -13.97 -2.99 21.10
CA GLU A 374 -14.78 -1.99 21.82
C GLU A 374 -15.14 -2.42 23.25
N ASP A 375 -15.28 -3.73 23.48
CA ASP A 375 -15.55 -4.32 24.80
C ASP A 375 -14.29 -4.49 25.67
N GLY A 376 -13.12 -4.08 25.17
CA GLY A 376 -11.83 -4.20 25.86
C GLY A 376 -11.11 -5.53 25.64
N THR A 377 -11.69 -6.48 24.90
CA THR A 377 -11.04 -7.75 24.58
C THR A 377 -9.77 -7.50 23.76
N ARG A 378 -8.67 -8.17 24.12
CA ARG A 378 -7.39 -8.12 23.41
C ARG A 378 -7.09 -9.46 22.74
N LEU A 379 -6.22 -9.44 21.73
CA LEU A 379 -5.82 -10.65 21.02
C LEU A 379 -5.16 -11.70 21.93
N ASP A 380 -4.52 -11.29 23.02
CA ASP A 380 -3.90 -12.15 24.03
C ASP A 380 -4.86 -12.60 25.15
N SER A 381 -6.12 -12.14 25.13
CA SER A 381 -7.13 -12.52 26.12
C SER A 381 -7.74 -13.88 25.81
N TYR A 382 -7.89 -14.75 26.81
CA TYR A 382 -8.60 -16.03 26.68
C TYR A 382 -10.12 -15.82 26.55
N HIS A 383 -10.55 -15.53 25.32
CA HIS A 383 -11.92 -15.19 24.96
C HIS A 383 -12.21 -15.70 23.53
N PRO A 384 -13.46 -16.04 23.18
CA PRO A 384 -13.82 -16.48 21.82
C PRO A 384 -13.39 -15.52 20.70
N ALA A 385 -13.34 -14.21 20.98
CA ALA A 385 -12.85 -13.16 20.07
C ALA A 385 -11.39 -12.73 20.32
N GLY A 386 -10.68 -13.36 21.26
CA GLY A 386 -9.28 -13.11 21.62
C GLY A 386 -8.34 -14.23 21.16
N ASN A 387 -7.53 -14.76 22.08
CA ASN A 387 -6.53 -15.81 21.87
C ASN A 387 -7.17 -17.20 21.67
N THR A 388 -7.90 -17.34 20.57
CA THR A 388 -8.63 -18.54 20.17
C THR A 388 -8.31 -18.88 18.73
N LEU A 389 -8.17 -20.18 18.46
CA LEU A 389 -8.09 -20.73 17.11
C LEU A 389 -9.19 -21.77 16.92
N TYR A 390 -10.05 -21.57 15.93
CA TYR A 390 -11.08 -22.55 15.56
C TYR A 390 -10.52 -23.44 14.47
N VAL A 391 -10.61 -24.76 14.64
CA VAL A 391 -9.90 -25.73 13.80
C VAL A 391 -10.76 -26.94 13.43
N SER A 392 -10.45 -27.60 12.32
CA SER A 392 -10.99 -28.93 12.01
C SER A 392 -10.21 -30.06 12.70
N PRO A 393 -10.78 -31.26 12.86
CA PRO A 393 -10.03 -32.42 13.35
C PRO A 393 -8.75 -32.73 12.54
N ASN A 394 -8.78 -32.50 11.22
CA ASN A 394 -7.61 -32.68 10.36
C ASN A 394 -6.44 -31.77 10.75
N TYR A 395 -6.70 -30.56 11.26
CA TYR A 395 -5.66 -29.65 11.72
C TYR A 395 -4.85 -30.26 12.86
N LEU A 396 -5.52 -30.87 13.84
CA LEU A 396 -4.86 -31.48 15.01
C LEU A 396 -3.88 -32.58 14.58
N GLN A 397 -4.26 -33.35 13.56
CA GLN A 397 -3.43 -34.43 13.03
C GLN A 397 -2.26 -33.90 12.20
N ILE A 398 -2.50 -32.88 11.37
CA ILE A 398 -1.48 -32.34 10.45
C ILE A 398 -0.44 -31.50 11.20
N GLN A 399 -0.87 -30.71 12.18
CA GLN A 399 0.03 -29.89 13.00
C GLN A 399 0.66 -30.66 14.18
N ASP A 400 0.35 -31.95 14.32
CA ASP A 400 0.83 -32.80 15.42
C ASP A 400 0.64 -32.12 16.78
N VAL A 401 -0.60 -31.71 17.07
CA VAL A 401 -0.91 -30.89 18.26
C VAL A 401 -0.66 -31.71 19.53
N ASP A 402 0.30 -31.24 20.33
CA ASP A 402 0.72 -31.85 21.58
C ASP A 402 -0.36 -31.74 22.68
N LEU A 403 -1.06 -32.83 22.95
CA LEU A 403 -2.01 -32.91 24.07
C LEU A 403 -1.27 -33.13 25.41
N ALA A 404 -1.91 -32.76 26.52
CA ALA A 404 -1.41 -33.06 27.86
C ALA A 404 -1.35 -34.58 28.10
N GLU A 405 -0.54 -35.01 29.07
CA GLU A 405 -0.30 -36.43 29.32
C GLU A 405 -1.61 -37.17 29.68
N GLY A 406 -1.93 -38.22 28.93
CA GLY A 406 -3.14 -39.01 29.10
C GLY A 406 -4.39 -38.50 28.36
N GLU A 407 -4.31 -37.34 27.71
CA GLU A 407 -5.39 -36.79 26.89
C GLU A 407 -5.35 -37.36 25.46
N VAL A 408 -6.53 -37.54 24.84
CA VAL A 408 -6.67 -37.99 23.45
C VAL A 408 -7.69 -37.10 22.74
N ALA A 409 -7.43 -36.76 21.48
CA ALA A 409 -8.41 -36.07 20.64
C ALA A 409 -9.67 -36.94 20.49
N LEU A 410 -10.83 -36.38 20.82
CA LEU A 410 -12.07 -37.14 20.88
C LEU A 410 -12.75 -37.13 19.51
N PRO A 411 -13.26 -38.26 19.02
CA PRO A 411 -14.15 -38.24 17.86
C PRO A 411 -15.40 -37.44 18.22
N LEU A 412 -15.68 -36.39 17.45
CA LEU A 412 -16.85 -35.53 17.67
C LEU A 412 -18.13 -36.26 17.29
N GLN A 413 -19.12 -36.30 18.18
CA GLN A 413 -20.46 -36.79 17.87
C GLN A 413 -21.35 -35.63 17.40
N GLU A 414 -22.52 -35.97 16.85
CA GLU A 414 -23.53 -34.97 16.50
C GLU A 414 -23.99 -34.23 17.78
N GLY A 415 -23.99 -32.90 17.74
CA GLY A 415 -24.30 -32.05 18.88
C GLY A 415 -23.11 -31.73 19.78
N GLU A 416 -21.87 -32.04 19.39
CA GLU A 416 -20.68 -31.84 20.22
C GLU A 416 -19.59 -31.00 19.55
N PHE A 417 -18.81 -30.26 20.35
CA PHE A 417 -17.51 -29.72 19.94
C PHE A 417 -16.43 -30.03 20.97
N GLN A 418 -15.16 -29.97 20.59
CA GLN A 418 -14.05 -30.16 21.54
C GLN A 418 -13.39 -28.81 21.84
N LEU A 419 -13.15 -28.56 23.13
CA LEU A 419 -12.46 -27.39 23.63
C LEU A 419 -11.12 -27.84 24.21
N LEU A 420 -10.01 -27.49 23.54
CA LEU A 420 -8.67 -27.80 24.02
C LEU A 420 -8.10 -26.56 24.73
N LEU A 421 -7.94 -26.67 26.05
CA LEU A 421 -7.44 -25.59 26.89
C LEU A 421 -5.94 -25.78 27.18
N PRO A 422 -5.11 -24.72 27.13
CA PRO A 422 -3.78 -24.76 27.74
C PRO A 422 -3.86 -25.24 29.20
N GLU A 423 -2.92 -26.09 29.61
CA GLU A 423 -2.94 -26.74 30.92
C GLU A 423 -3.00 -25.74 32.09
N LYS A 424 -2.37 -24.57 31.95
CA LYS A 424 -2.48 -23.47 32.92
C LYS A 424 -3.91 -22.97 33.16
N LEU A 425 -4.85 -23.21 32.25
CA LEU A 425 -6.26 -22.82 32.39
C LEU A 425 -7.14 -23.90 33.04
N ARG A 426 -6.57 -25.06 33.39
CA ARG A 426 -7.29 -26.18 34.02
C ARG A 426 -8.16 -25.77 35.24
N PRO A 427 -7.73 -24.84 36.14
CA PRO A 427 -8.56 -24.42 37.27
C PRO A 427 -9.88 -23.71 36.89
N GLU A 428 -9.97 -23.15 35.69
CA GLU A 428 -11.10 -22.33 35.21
C GLU A 428 -11.87 -23.00 34.06
N SER A 429 -11.67 -24.31 33.87
CA SER A 429 -12.22 -25.07 32.74
C SER A 429 -13.72 -24.92 32.56
N ASP A 430 -14.49 -24.97 33.65
CA ASP A 430 -15.96 -24.83 33.59
C ASP A 430 -16.39 -23.45 33.10
N ALA A 431 -15.69 -22.40 33.54
CA ALA A 431 -15.99 -21.02 33.15
C ALA A 431 -15.72 -20.82 31.64
N TYR A 432 -14.58 -21.32 31.14
CA TYR A 432 -14.29 -21.29 29.72
C TYR A 432 -15.23 -22.18 28.91
N LEU A 433 -15.53 -23.40 29.38
CA LEU A 433 -16.49 -24.27 28.71
C LEU A 433 -17.84 -23.57 28.51
N HIS A 434 -18.40 -22.97 29.56
CA HIS A 434 -19.64 -22.22 29.49
C HIS A 434 -19.55 -21.04 28.50
N LEU A 435 -18.49 -20.23 28.57
CA LEU A 435 -18.28 -19.07 27.69
C LEU A 435 -18.26 -19.47 26.21
N TYR A 436 -17.50 -20.53 25.87
CA TYR A 436 -17.34 -20.98 24.50
C TYR A 436 -18.58 -21.72 23.99
N GLN A 437 -19.25 -22.49 24.84
CA GLN A 437 -20.50 -23.15 24.49
C GLN A 437 -21.60 -22.13 24.17
N ASP A 438 -21.73 -21.07 24.97
CA ASP A 438 -22.66 -19.97 24.70
C ASP A 438 -22.32 -19.22 23.41
N TYR A 439 -21.04 -19.08 23.09
CA TYR A 439 -20.60 -18.48 21.84
C TYR A 439 -20.93 -19.35 20.62
N ILE A 440 -20.55 -20.63 20.62
CA ILE A 440 -20.81 -21.56 19.51
C ILE A 440 -22.31 -21.71 19.26
N ASN A 441 -23.10 -21.87 20.33
CA ASN A 441 -24.55 -21.96 20.20
C ASN A 441 -25.17 -20.68 19.62
N ARG A 442 -24.56 -19.49 19.78
CA ARG A 442 -25.04 -18.27 19.12
C ARG A 442 -24.64 -18.21 17.64
N MET A 443 -23.46 -18.71 17.29
CA MET A 443 -22.91 -18.67 15.93
C MET A 443 -23.59 -19.65 14.97
N VAL A 444 -23.98 -20.82 15.48
CA VAL A 444 -24.54 -21.92 14.66
C VAL A 444 -26.07 -21.80 14.49
N ARG A 445 -26.72 -20.85 15.19
CA ARG A 445 -28.19 -20.67 15.14
C ARG A 445 -28.65 -19.97 13.86
N PRO A 446 -29.60 -20.55 13.10
CA PRO A 446 -30.33 -19.81 12.08
C PRO A 446 -31.13 -18.68 12.73
N ALA A 447 -31.08 -17.46 12.18
CA ALA A 447 -31.72 -16.27 12.74
C ALA A 447 -33.26 -16.39 12.93
N ASN A 448 -33.91 -17.35 12.25
CA ASN A 448 -35.37 -17.45 12.13
C ASN A 448 -35.98 -18.81 12.56
N GLN A 449 -35.24 -19.71 13.22
CA GLN A 449 -35.77 -21.03 13.61
C GLN A 449 -35.81 -21.24 15.14
N ALA A 450 -36.83 -21.97 15.60
CA ALA A 450 -36.98 -22.35 17.01
C ALA A 450 -36.04 -23.53 17.35
N ARG A 451 -35.32 -23.39 18.48
CA ARG A 451 -34.36 -24.33 19.10
C ARG A 451 -34.17 -25.68 18.38
N SER A 452 -33.02 -25.81 17.74
CA SER A 452 -32.37 -27.12 17.56
C SER A 452 -31.54 -27.47 18.78
N ALA A 453 -31.10 -28.74 18.83
CA ALA A 453 -30.35 -29.30 19.96
C ALA A 453 -29.17 -28.39 20.36
N THR A 454 -28.93 -28.27 21.67
CA THR A 454 -27.82 -27.47 22.19
C THR A 454 -26.51 -28.18 21.85
N ILE A 455 -25.56 -27.47 21.26
CA ILE A 455 -24.22 -28.02 21.03
C ILE A 455 -23.48 -28.02 22.37
N GLU A 456 -22.98 -29.17 22.81
CA GLU A 456 -22.25 -29.36 24.07
C GLU A 456 -20.74 -29.44 23.85
N GLY A 457 -19.95 -28.81 24.72
CA GLY A 457 -18.50 -28.83 24.63
C GLY A 457 -17.87 -29.94 25.47
N LYS A 458 -16.85 -30.60 24.93
CA LYS A 458 -15.98 -31.54 25.66
C LYS A 458 -14.59 -30.94 25.87
N VAL A 459 -14.17 -30.84 27.11
CA VAL A 459 -12.86 -30.26 27.46
C VAL A 459 -11.76 -31.33 27.40
N ALA A 460 -10.63 -30.98 26.80
CA ALA A 460 -9.36 -31.66 26.99
C ALA A 460 -8.23 -30.61 27.07
N TYR A 461 -6.99 -31.04 27.32
CA TYR A 461 -5.89 -30.12 27.64
C TYR A 461 -4.72 -30.22 26.67
N LEU A 462 -4.09 -29.07 26.41
CA LEU A 462 -2.86 -28.89 25.64
C LEU A 462 -1.69 -28.69 26.61
N LYS A 463 -0.48 -29.12 26.22
CA LYS A 463 0.71 -28.70 26.98
C LYS A 463 0.91 -27.18 26.84
N ASP A 464 1.40 -26.54 27.90
CA ASP A 464 1.73 -25.11 27.87
C ASP A 464 3.00 -24.81 27.05
N GLY A 465 3.14 -23.56 26.60
CA GLY A 465 4.29 -23.06 25.84
C GLY A 465 4.24 -23.34 24.34
N GLN A 466 3.09 -23.76 23.81
CA GLN A 466 2.94 -24.13 22.40
C GLN A 466 2.68 -22.94 21.51
N LYS A 467 3.23 -22.99 20.30
CA LYS A 467 2.92 -22.07 19.21
C LYS A 467 2.11 -22.79 18.15
N GLN A 468 0.92 -22.29 17.88
CA GLN A 468 0.00 -22.88 16.92
C GLN A 468 0.03 -22.07 15.62
N PHE A 469 0.32 -22.75 14.52
CA PHE A 469 0.36 -22.14 13.20
C PHE A 469 -1.06 -21.85 12.72
N ILE A 470 -1.32 -20.63 12.26
CA ILE A 470 -2.69 -20.17 11.96
C ILE A 470 -2.99 -20.06 10.46
N TYR A 471 -2.08 -20.50 9.59
CA TYR A 471 -2.23 -20.44 8.14
C TYR A 471 -2.62 -19.05 7.60
N ASN A 472 -2.05 -17.98 8.18
CA ASN A 472 -2.38 -16.62 7.80
C ASN A 472 -1.73 -16.22 6.45
N HIS A 473 -2.54 -16.19 5.40
CA HIS A 473 -2.13 -15.82 4.04
C HIS A 473 -2.98 -14.67 3.43
N ARG A 474 -3.93 -14.13 4.19
CA ARG A 474 -4.86 -13.06 3.75
C ARG A 474 -5.08 -11.94 4.76
N SER A 475 -4.68 -12.10 6.03
CA SER A 475 -4.91 -11.05 7.03
C SER A 475 -4.02 -9.85 6.77
N GLY A 476 -4.56 -8.65 7.05
CA GLY A 476 -3.76 -7.44 7.16
C GLY A 476 -2.94 -7.39 8.46
N GLN A 477 -3.22 -8.27 9.43
CA GLN A 477 -2.37 -8.46 10.59
C GLN A 477 -1.23 -9.41 10.28
N HIS A 478 -0.05 -9.05 10.74
CA HIS A 478 1.20 -9.67 10.32
C HIS A 478 1.71 -10.77 11.28
N VAL A 479 0.79 -11.58 11.80
CA VAL A 479 1.09 -12.66 12.76
C VAL A 479 0.94 -14.02 12.09
N GLN A 480 1.87 -14.95 12.36
CA GLN A 480 1.83 -16.32 11.80
C GLN A 480 1.58 -17.42 12.84
N TYR A 481 1.72 -17.10 14.13
CA TYR A 481 1.53 -18.06 15.22
C TYR A 481 0.79 -17.42 16.39
N LEU A 482 -0.09 -18.18 17.03
CA LEU A 482 -0.63 -17.83 18.36
C LEU A 482 0.10 -18.64 19.42
N THR A 483 0.40 -18.02 20.56
CA THR A 483 1.05 -18.68 21.69
C THR A 483 -0.01 -19.09 22.71
N ASP A 484 -0.01 -20.37 23.10
CA ASP A 484 -0.99 -21.00 23.98
C ASP A 484 -2.44 -20.58 23.70
N PRO A 485 -2.95 -20.65 22.46
CA PRO A 485 -4.36 -20.34 22.22
C PRO A 485 -5.27 -21.44 22.78
N ILE A 486 -6.53 -21.09 23.06
CA ILE A 486 -7.58 -22.10 23.20
C ILE A 486 -7.94 -22.61 21.80
N LEU A 487 -7.95 -23.93 21.60
CA LEU A 487 -8.39 -24.54 20.34
C LEU A 487 -9.84 -24.98 20.45
N VAL A 488 -10.65 -24.58 19.47
CA VAL A 488 -12.05 -24.99 19.35
C VAL A 488 -12.19 -25.88 18.12
N VAL A 489 -12.36 -27.17 18.35
CA VAL A 489 -12.39 -28.17 17.28
C VAL A 489 -13.82 -28.38 16.81
N LEU A 490 -14.06 -28.12 15.53
CA LEU A 490 -15.39 -28.14 14.90
C LEU A 490 -15.37 -29.02 13.65
N ALA A 491 -16.45 -29.79 13.43
CA ALA A 491 -16.67 -30.55 12.21
C ALA A 491 -18.11 -30.34 11.67
N PRO A 492 -18.33 -30.32 10.35
CA PRO A 492 -19.67 -30.15 9.79
C PRO A 492 -20.69 -31.14 10.34
N SER A 493 -20.38 -32.43 10.38
CA SER A 493 -21.26 -33.47 10.94
C SER A 493 -21.57 -33.26 12.42
N SER A 494 -20.63 -32.75 13.21
CA SER A 494 -20.82 -32.50 14.64
C SER A 494 -21.78 -31.33 14.92
N LEU A 495 -21.77 -30.29 14.07
CA LEU A 495 -22.63 -29.12 14.21
C LEU A 495 -23.99 -29.28 13.49
N GLY A 496 -24.11 -30.26 12.60
CA GLY A 496 -25.33 -30.54 11.84
C GLY A 496 -25.56 -29.59 10.66
N LYS A 497 -26.56 -29.90 9.82
CA LYS A 497 -26.85 -29.14 8.59
C LYS A 497 -27.20 -27.68 8.82
N GLU A 498 -27.78 -27.35 9.98
CA GLU A 498 -28.14 -25.98 10.34
C GLU A 498 -26.93 -25.05 10.47
N SER A 499 -25.74 -25.61 10.63
CA SER A 499 -24.48 -24.86 10.60
C SER A 499 -24.04 -24.43 9.19
N ALA A 500 -24.85 -24.68 8.15
CA ALA A 500 -24.51 -24.34 6.77
C ALA A 500 -24.13 -22.87 6.59
N ASP A 501 -24.85 -21.94 7.23
CA ASP A 501 -24.51 -20.51 7.24
C ASP A 501 -23.13 -20.24 7.85
N PHE A 502 -22.85 -20.86 8.99
CA PHE A 502 -21.56 -20.76 9.65
C PHE A 502 -20.44 -21.22 8.72
N TRP A 503 -20.53 -22.43 8.16
CA TRP A 503 -19.48 -22.95 7.28
C TRP A 503 -19.31 -22.15 5.99
N LEU A 504 -20.41 -21.66 5.42
CA LEU A 504 -20.38 -20.83 4.22
C LEU A 504 -19.60 -19.53 4.47
N ASN A 505 -19.78 -18.90 5.63
CA ASN A 505 -19.04 -17.69 6.01
C ASN A 505 -17.53 -17.91 6.18
N GLU A 506 -17.08 -19.15 6.35
CA GLU A 506 -15.66 -19.49 6.56
C GLU A 506 -14.95 -19.91 5.26
N VAL A 507 -15.65 -20.03 4.12
CA VAL A 507 -15.12 -20.56 2.86
C VAL A 507 -13.92 -19.78 2.32
N ASP A 508 -13.92 -18.45 2.43
CA ASP A 508 -12.89 -17.58 1.85
C ASP A 508 -11.74 -17.26 2.81
N SER A 509 -11.97 -17.41 4.10
CA SER A 509 -11.13 -16.86 5.17
C SER A 509 -10.63 -17.92 6.15
N GLY A 510 -11.34 -19.03 6.30
CA GLY A 510 -11.02 -20.09 7.27
C GLY A 510 -10.82 -21.49 6.66
N ILE A 511 -11.30 -21.78 5.45
CA ILE A 511 -11.21 -23.12 4.85
C ILE A 511 -10.09 -23.21 3.81
N LEU A 512 -9.25 -24.23 3.95
CA LEU A 512 -8.13 -24.57 3.07
C LEU A 512 -8.40 -25.91 2.39
N PHE A 513 -8.79 -25.87 1.12
CA PHE A 513 -9.18 -27.06 0.36
C PHE A 513 -7.97 -27.84 -0.15
N LYS A 514 -8.11 -29.17 -0.29
CA LYS A 514 -7.14 -30.01 -1.01
C LYS A 514 -7.62 -30.34 -2.42
N ASN A 515 -6.68 -30.80 -3.25
CA ASN A 515 -6.93 -31.34 -4.59
C ASN A 515 -7.77 -30.39 -5.47
N ARG A 516 -7.11 -29.37 -5.99
CA ARG A 516 -7.73 -28.31 -6.82
C ARG A 516 -8.59 -28.84 -7.96
N ASP A 517 -8.15 -29.85 -8.69
CA ASP A 517 -8.91 -30.36 -9.84
C ASP A 517 -10.19 -31.08 -9.42
N LYS A 518 -10.16 -31.79 -8.29
CA LYS A 518 -11.39 -32.34 -7.68
C LYS A 518 -12.33 -31.21 -7.26
N LEU A 519 -11.84 -30.23 -6.52
CA LEU A 519 -12.64 -29.06 -6.08
C LEU A 519 -13.32 -28.35 -7.25
N LEU A 520 -12.59 -28.07 -8.33
CA LEU A 520 -13.16 -27.41 -9.52
C LEU A 520 -14.23 -28.25 -10.21
N ARG A 521 -14.06 -29.58 -10.27
CA ARG A 521 -15.09 -30.48 -10.80
C ARG A 521 -16.34 -30.46 -9.95
N GLU A 522 -16.20 -30.44 -8.63
CA GLU A 522 -17.35 -30.42 -7.72
C GLU A 522 -18.08 -29.08 -7.72
N LEU A 523 -17.35 -27.97 -7.73
CA LEU A 523 -17.92 -26.64 -7.91
C LEU A 523 -18.75 -26.55 -9.20
N LYS A 524 -18.26 -27.15 -10.30
CA LYS A 524 -19.00 -27.21 -11.57
C LYS A 524 -20.19 -28.16 -11.51
N ALA A 525 -20.04 -29.35 -10.93
CA ALA A 525 -21.11 -30.34 -10.82
C ALA A 525 -22.28 -29.85 -9.97
N ARG A 526 -22.01 -28.99 -8.99
CA ARG A 526 -22.99 -28.43 -8.04
C ARG A 526 -23.50 -27.03 -8.43
N ASN A 527 -23.12 -26.51 -9.61
CA ASN A 527 -23.45 -25.15 -10.07
C ASN A 527 -22.97 -24.03 -9.11
N LEU A 528 -21.89 -24.27 -8.36
CA LEU A 528 -21.31 -23.30 -7.41
C LEU A 528 -20.16 -22.48 -8.03
N PHE A 529 -19.61 -22.94 -9.16
CA PHE A 529 -18.45 -22.33 -9.83
C PHE A 529 -18.64 -20.85 -10.15
N GLN A 530 -19.85 -20.41 -10.49
CA GLN A 530 -20.18 -19.03 -10.84
C GLN A 530 -19.99 -18.01 -9.69
N PHE A 531 -19.99 -18.48 -8.44
CA PHE A 531 -19.80 -17.65 -7.25
C PHE A 531 -18.33 -17.53 -6.83
N VAL A 532 -17.44 -18.31 -7.46
CA VAL A 532 -16.02 -18.38 -7.14
C VAL A 532 -15.21 -17.60 -8.16
N ASN A 533 -14.44 -16.64 -7.67
CA ASN A 533 -13.56 -15.78 -8.46
C ASN A 533 -12.19 -16.43 -8.68
N GLU A 534 -11.65 -17.04 -7.63
CA GLU A 534 -10.28 -17.55 -7.61
C GLU A 534 -10.21 -18.85 -6.81
N VAL A 535 -9.41 -19.79 -7.31
CA VAL A 535 -8.98 -20.97 -6.56
C VAL A 535 -7.45 -21.00 -6.61
N LYS A 536 -6.82 -20.46 -5.57
CA LYS A 536 -5.37 -20.22 -5.54
C LYS A 536 -4.68 -20.97 -4.44
N SER A 537 -3.45 -21.41 -4.70
CA SER A 537 -2.58 -21.98 -3.68
C SER A 537 -2.41 -20.99 -2.53
N SER A 538 -2.67 -21.46 -1.33
CA SER A 538 -2.56 -20.67 -0.09
C SER A 538 -1.11 -20.28 0.17
N SER A 539 -0.17 -21.16 -0.15
CA SER A 539 1.27 -20.89 -0.09
C SER A 539 1.70 -19.83 -1.12
N SER A 540 1.11 -19.84 -2.32
CA SER A 540 1.33 -18.78 -3.31
C SER A 540 0.77 -17.43 -2.85
N LEU A 541 -0.43 -17.40 -2.24
CA LEU A 541 -1.00 -16.19 -1.64
C LEU A 541 -0.11 -15.63 -0.52
N PHE A 542 0.41 -16.51 0.34
CA PHE A 542 1.36 -16.14 1.36
C PHE A 542 2.66 -15.57 0.77
N THR A 543 3.20 -16.21 -0.27
CA THR A 543 4.43 -15.76 -0.96
C THR A 543 4.24 -14.37 -1.58
N GLU A 544 3.09 -14.08 -2.20
CA GLU A 544 2.78 -12.75 -2.71
C GLU A 544 2.73 -11.69 -1.61
N LEU A 545 2.17 -12.05 -0.44
CA LEU A 545 2.15 -11.17 0.72
C LEU A 545 3.56 -10.92 1.26
N LEU A 546 4.39 -11.97 1.36
CA LEU A 546 5.80 -11.88 1.75
C LEU A 546 6.61 -11.01 0.79
N ASP A 547 6.41 -11.16 -0.53
CA ASP A 547 7.07 -10.34 -1.54
C ASP A 547 6.65 -8.87 -1.44
N ARG A 548 5.35 -8.60 -1.17
CA ARG A 548 4.88 -7.23 -0.92
C ARG A 548 5.56 -6.63 0.31
N ILE A 549 5.61 -7.36 1.43
CA ILE A 549 6.30 -6.93 2.65
C ILE A 549 7.78 -6.65 2.37
N ARG A 550 8.45 -7.53 1.61
CA ARG A 550 9.85 -7.36 1.21
C ARG A 550 10.06 -6.10 0.37
N ILE A 551 9.20 -5.86 -0.62
CA ILE A 551 9.27 -4.67 -1.48
C ILE A 551 9.05 -3.40 -0.65
N GLU A 552 8.05 -3.37 0.24
CA GLU A 552 7.83 -2.22 1.13
C GLU A 552 9.02 -2.00 2.08
N THR A 553 9.61 -3.07 2.62
CA THR A 553 10.81 -2.97 3.46
C THR A 553 11.98 -2.34 2.70
N ILE A 554 12.25 -2.80 1.48
CA ILE A 554 13.34 -2.26 0.64
C ILE A 554 13.04 -0.81 0.22
N SER A 555 11.81 -0.54 -0.21
CA SER A 555 11.37 0.78 -0.67
C SER A 555 11.47 1.83 0.44
N THR A 556 10.93 1.53 1.62
CA THR A 556 11.01 2.40 2.79
C THR A 556 12.46 2.61 3.24
N SER A 557 13.30 1.56 3.20
CA SER A 557 14.74 1.66 3.51
C SER A 557 15.47 2.59 2.54
N MET A 558 15.24 2.42 1.23
CA MET A 558 15.80 3.30 0.20
C MET A 558 15.33 4.74 0.39
N GLY A 559 14.05 4.95 0.70
CA GLY A 559 13.49 6.25 1.03
C GLY A 559 14.18 6.89 2.24
N ALA A 560 14.40 6.14 3.32
CA ALA A 560 15.10 6.63 4.50
C ALA A 560 16.56 7.03 4.19
N ILE A 561 17.30 6.19 3.45
CA ILE A 561 18.68 6.48 3.01
C ILE A 561 18.72 7.75 2.16
N LEU A 562 17.84 7.84 1.16
CA LEU A 562 17.76 9.02 0.30
C LEU A 562 17.42 10.27 1.11
N GLY A 563 16.49 10.18 2.07
CA GLY A 563 16.13 11.28 2.95
C GLY A 563 17.31 11.76 3.80
N ILE A 564 18.18 10.86 4.27
CA ILE A 564 19.43 11.21 4.97
C ILE A 564 20.37 11.98 4.03
N VAL A 565 20.56 11.51 2.80
CA VAL A 565 21.37 12.22 1.78
C VAL A 565 20.80 13.61 1.50
N THR A 566 19.47 13.72 1.35
CA THR A 566 18.77 14.99 1.17
C THR A 566 18.96 15.92 2.36
N SER A 567 18.92 15.39 3.58
CA SER A 567 19.24 16.17 4.78
C SER A 567 20.66 16.74 4.72
N ILE A 568 21.67 15.95 4.36
CA ILE A 568 23.04 16.44 4.20
C ILE A 568 23.09 17.61 3.20
N VAL A 569 22.40 17.48 2.06
CA VAL A 569 22.32 18.55 1.06
C VAL A 569 21.63 19.79 1.63
N LEU A 570 20.53 19.64 2.35
CA LEU A 570 19.79 20.76 2.97
C LEU A 570 20.64 21.49 4.02
N PHE A 571 21.29 20.77 4.94
CA PHE A 571 22.16 21.38 5.95
C PHE A 571 23.38 22.04 5.35
N ASN A 572 24.01 21.43 4.36
CA ASN A 572 25.12 22.04 3.65
C ASN A 572 24.69 23.33 2.94
N THR A 573 23.52 23.31 2.31
CA THR A 573 22.92 24.50 1.68
C THR A 573 22.65 25.58 2.72
N MET A 574 22.00 25.24 3.82
CA MET A 574 21.69 26.18 4.90
C MET A 574 22.96 26.82 5.48
N ASN A 575 24.00 26.03 5.71
CA ASN A 575 25.29 26.54 6.17
C ASN A 575 25.92 27.49 5.15
N LEU A 576 25.93 27.16 3.85
CA LEU A 576 26.42 28.06 2.81
C LEU A 576 25.69 29.41 2.82
N LEU A 577 24.35 29.40 2.93
CA LEU A 577 23.55 30.63 3.01
C LEU A 577 23.86 31.42 4.28
N TYR A 578 23.99 30.73 5.41
CA TYR A 578 24.31 31.35 6.68
C TYR A 578 25.68 32.06 6.65
N PHE A 579 26.72 31.40 6.12
CA PHE A 579 28.05 32.01 6.02
C PHE A 579 28.08 33.16 5.02
N GLU A 580 27.32 33.09 3.92
CA GLU A 580 27.26 34.19 2.96
C GLU A 580 26.52 35.41 3.54
N GLU A 581 25.39 35.19 4.22
CA GLU A 581 24.59 36.27 4.82
C GLU A 581 25.33 36.98 5.95
N PHE A 582 25.92 36.21 6.87
CA PHE A 582 26.52 36.72 8.10
C PHE A 582 28.05 36.86 8.01
N LYS A 583 28.62 36.77 6.80
CA LYS A 583 30.08 36.76 6.56
C LYS A 583 30.85 37.83 7.35
N ARG A 584 30.39 39.08 7.30
CA ARG A 584 31.03 40.21 7.99
C ARG A 584 30.94 40.08 9.51
N GLU A 585 29.77 39.70 10.01
CA GLU A 585 29.56 39.53 11.46
C GLU A 585 30.42 38.38 11.99
N ILE A 586 30.47 37.26 11.27
CA ILE A 586 31.32 36.11 11.60
C ILE A 586 32.78 36.53 11.63
N PHE A 587 33.28 37.19 10.58
CA PHE A 587 34.67 37.65 10.50
C PHE A 587 35.06 38.62 11.64
N ILE A 588 34.17 39.55 12.01
CA ILE A 588 34.43 40.47 13.14
C ILE A 588 34.55 39.69 14.45
N LYS A 589 33.67 38.71 14.69
CA LYS A 589 33.70 37.88 15.90
C LYS A 589 34.93 36.97 15.94
N GLU A 590 35.36 36.45 14.79
CA GLU A 590 36.61 35.68 14.65
C GLU A 590 37.83 36.54 15.02
N ILE A 591 37.93 37.76 14.50
CA ILE A 591 39.02 38.70 14.86
C ILE A 591 38.97 39.08 16.35
N ALA A 592 37.77 39.23 16.90
CA ALA A 592 37.57 39.51 18.33
C ALA A 592 37.96 38.33 19.24
N GLY A 593 38.40 37.20 18.69
CA GLY A 593 38.84 36.03 19.47
C GLY A 593 37.70 35.24 20.09
N MET A 594 36.47 35.40 19.61
CA MET A 594 35.34 34.60 20.09
C MET A 594 35.51 33.12 19.70
N ASP A 595 35.08 32.23 20.59
CA ASP A 595 35.09 30.80 20.33
C ASP A 595 33.97 30.39 19.35
N PHE A 596 34.02 29.16 18.85
CA PHE A 596 33.06 28.64 17.86
C PHE A 596 31.60 28.78 18.33
N LEU A 597 31.32 28.48 19.61
CA LEU A 597 29.98 28.60 20.17
C LEU A 597 29.55 30.07 20.28
N GLY A 598 30.44 30.96 20.73
CA GLY A 598 30.19 32.40 20.77
C GLY A 598 29.86 33.01 19.41
N ILE A 599 30.58 32.58 18.35
CA ILE A 599 30.35 33.06 16.98
C ILE A 599 28.96 32.63 16.48
N HIS A 600 28.62 31.34 16.66
CA HIS A 600 27.46 30.72 16.01
C HIS A 600 26.24 30.50 16.92
N LYS A 601 26.23 30.99 18.17
CA LYS A 601 25.19 30.75 19.18
C LYS A 601 23.76 30.95 18.65
N LYS A 602 23.48 32.09 18.00
CA LYS A 602 22.13 32.40 17.47
C LYS A 602 21.68 31.39 16.42
N TYR A 603 22.57 31.04 15.50
CA TYR A 603 22.29 30.07 14.44
C TYR A 603 22.04 28.67 15.01
N LEU A 604 22.90 28.22 15.92
CA LEU A 604 22.73 26.93 16.61
C LEU A 604 21.44 26.86 17.42
N THR A 605 21.04 27.95 18.07
CA THR A 605 19.78 28.02 18.83
C THR A 605 18.57 27.89 17.90
N LEU A 606 18.59 28.58 16.75
CA LEU A 606 17.53 28.48 15.75
C LEU A 606 17.42 27.06 15.18
N GLN A 607 18.55 26.44 14.83
CA GLN A 607 18.60 25.06 14.34
C GLN A 607 18.12 24.05 15.39
N LEU A 608 18.51 24.25 16.65
CA LEU A 608 18.04 23.38 17.74
C LEU A 608 16.53 23.51 17.93
N LEU A 609 16.00 24.74 17.95
CA LEU A 609 14.56 24.97 18.12
C LEU A 609 13.76 24.35 16.97
N SER A 610 14.21 24.52 15.72
CA SER A 610 13.52 23.94 14.57
C SER A 610 13.54 22.42 14.59
N LEU A 611 14.67 21.81 14.95
CA LEU A 611 14.78 20.35 15.08
C LEU A 611 13.96 19.80 16.24
N LEU A 612 13.84 20.52 17.36
CA LEU A 612 12.97 20.14 18.47
C LEU A 612 11.48 20.20 18.08
N LEU A 613 11.07 21.23 17.33
CA LEU A 613 9.71 21.30 16.78
C LEU A 613 9.44 20.14 15.82
N ALA A 614 10.39 19.84 14.93
CA ALA A 614 10.28 18.71 14.01
C ALA A 614 10.25 17.36 14.74
N LEU A 615 11.00 17.22 15.83
CA LEU A 615 10.97 16.05 16.71
C LEU A 615 9.57 15.87 17.32
N GLY A 616 8.98 16.92 17.90
CA GLY A 616 7.63 16.86 18.46
C GLY A 616 6.59 16.43 17.44
N ALA A 617 6.61 17.03 16.24
CA ALA A 617 5.73 16.63 15.15
C ALA A 617 6.00 15.19 14.67
N SER A 618 7.27 14.76 14.63
CA SER A 618 7.66 13.39 14.27
C SER A 618 7.11 12.35 15.26
N MET A 619 7.16 12.64 16.56
CA MET A 619 6.61 11.74 17.58
C MET A 619 5.10 11.55 17.42
N VAL A 620 4.36 12.62 17.09
CA VAL A 620 2.91 12.55 16.85
C VAL A 620 2.59 11.73 15.60
N VAL A 621 3.33 11.96 14.50
CA VAL A 621 3.07 11.28 13.22
C VAL A 621 3.47 9.81 13.26
N THR A 622 4.57 9.47 13.90
CA THR A 622 5.10 8.09 13.91
C THR A 622 4.57 7.25 15.05
N GLY A 623 4.09 7.86 16.15
CA GLY A 623 3.75 7.14 17.38
C GLY A 623 4.96 6.52 18.11
N HIS A 624 6.18 6.72 17.63
CA HIS A 624 7.40 6.04 18.11
C HIS A 624 8.46 7.02 18.60
N ILE A 625 8.41 7.35 19.89
CA ILE A 625 9.33 8.30 20.56
C ILE A 625 10.81 7.96 20.31
N PHE A 626 11.16 6.68 20.44
CA PHE A 626 12.55 6.23 20.30
C PHE A 626 13.09 6.46 18.88
N MET A 627 12.32 6.11 17.84
CA MET A 627 12.75 6.26 16.44
C MET A 627 12.89 7.73 16.06
N SER A 628 11.91 8.57 16.44
CA SER A 628 11.99 10.02 16.22
C SER A 628 13.22 10.63 16.91
N SER A 629 13.56 10.16 18.11
CA SER A 629 14.72 10.64 18.87
C SER A 629 16.05 10.27 18.19
N ILE A 630 16.16 9.07 17.62
CA ILE A 630 17.34 8.66 16.84
C ILE A 630 17.51 9.55 15.61
N SER A 631 16.45 9.78 14.84
CA SER A 631 16.49 10.65 13.66
C SER A 631 16.89 12.08 14.03
N PHE A 632 16.34 12.61 15.12
CA PHE A 632 16.74 13.92 15.67
C PHE A 632 18.22 13.97 16.03
N ALA A 633 18.74 12.97 16.76
CA ALA A 633 20.15 12.92 17.14
C ALA A 633 21.06 12.90 15.91
N LEU A 634 20.71 12.11 14.89
CA LEU A 634 21.45 12.03 13.63
C LEU A 634 21.46 13.37 12.89
N PHE A 635 20.32 14.07 12.83
CA PHE A 635 20.22 15.41 12.24
C PHE A 635 21.04 16.44 13.02
N MET A 636 21.05 16.35 14.36
CA MET A 636 21.83 17.25 15.20
C MET A 636 23.34 17.06 15.02
N VAL A 637 23.79 15.81 14.96
CA VAL A 637 25.20 15.47 14.65
C VAL A 637 25.57 15.98 13.26
N ASN A 638 24.72 15.75 12.26
CA ASN A 638 24.92 16.23 10.90
C ASN A 638 25.03 17.77 10.84
N ALA A 639 24.12 18.48 11.52
CA ALA A 639 24.12 19.94 11.59
C ALA A 639 25.43 20.49 12.20
N LEU A 640 25.84 19.93 13.34
CA LEU A 640 27.07 20.34 14.04
C LEU A 640 28.32 20.03 13.23
N TYR A 641 28.40 18.84 12.64
CA TYR A 641 29.52 18.40 11.82
C TYR A 641 29.69 19.30 10.59
N LEU A 642 28.62 19.50 9.82
CA LEU A 642 28.65 20.32 8.61
C LEU A 642 28.94 21.80 8.93
N LEU A 643 28.42 22.33 10.05
CA LEU A 643 28.72 23.70 10.47
C LEU A 643 30.20 23.85 10.82
N ARG A 644 30.76 22.93 11.60
CA ARG A 644 32.19 22.94 11.94
C ARG A 644 33.08 22.81 10.71
N TRP A 645 32.72 21.92 9.78
CA TRP A 645 33.45 21.73 8.54
C TRP A 645 33.47 23.02 7.71
N GLN A 646 32.31 23.66 7.52
CA GLN A 646 32.21 24.92 6.77
C GLN A 646 32.94 26.07 7.49
N ALA A 647 32.84 26.17 8.82
CA ALA A 647 33.55 27.17 9.61
C ALA A 647 35.08 27.08 9.43
N ARG A 648 35.64 25.86 9.46
CA ARG A 648 37.08 25.65 9.20
C ARG A 648 37.48 26.08 7.79
N LYS A 649 36.63 25.78 6.81
CA LYS A 649 36.88 26.13 5.41
C LYS A 649 36.88 27.64 5.18
N GLU A 650 35.89 28.36 5.72
CA GLU A 650 35.81 29.83 5.62
C GLU A 650 36.89 30.51 6.46
N GLY A 651 37.18 30.02 7.67
CA GLY A 651 38.25 30.55 8.51
C GLY A 651 39.64 30.47 7.85
N ALA A 652 39.94 29.36 7.17
CA ALA A 652 41.19 29.22 6.41
C ALA A 652 41.28 30.24 5.25
N TRP A 653 40.15 30.59 4.63
CA TRP A 653 40.08 31.59 3.57
C TRP A 653 40.24 33.01 4.14
N ASN A 654 39.59 33.32 5.26
CA ASN A 654 39.72 34.59 5.98
C ASN A 654 41.18 34.86 6.42
N ILE A 655 41.88 33.83 6.91
CA ILE A 655 43.30 33.95 7.28
C ILE A 655 44.18 34.25 6.06
N ARG A 656 43.88 33.68 4.87
CA ARG A 656 44.63 34.01 3.64
C ARG A 656 44.48 35.47 3.26
N ILE A 657 43.27 36.01 3.36
CA ILE A 657 43.00 37.44 3.09
C ILE A 657 43.73 38.34 4.08
N LEU A 658 43.71 38.00 5.37
CA LEU A 658 44.43 38.74 6.41
C LEU A 658 45.95 38.74 6.19
N LYS A 659 46.48 37.69 5.55
CA LYS A 659 47.90 37.58 5.15
C LYS A 659 48.23 38.27 3.82
N GLY A 660 47.25 38.91 3.16
CA GLY A 660 47.44 39.65 1.91
C GLY A 660 47.59 38.77 0.66
N ALA A 661 47.11 37.52 0.70
CA ALA A 661 47.16 36.56 -0.40
C ALA A 661 45.90 36.56 -1.29
#